data_AF-A0A0C2XQM4-F1
#
_entry.id   AF-A0A0C2XQM4-F1
#
_cell.length_a   1.000
_cell.length_b   1.000
_cell.length_c   1.000
_cell.angle_alpha   90.00
_cell.angle_beta   90.00
_cell.angle_gamma   90.00
#
_symmetry.space_group_name_H-M   'P 1'
#
loop_
_entity.id
_entity.type
_entity.pdbx_description
1 polymer ?
#
loop_
_entity_poly.entity_id
_entity_poly.type
_entity_poly.pdbx_seq_one_letter_code
_entity_poly.pdbx_strand_id
1 'polypeptide(L)'
;MARFGQASDPKEIPGCIQLPALDDLSTHFSSSTASHLYIFVQLPPTREHSRHPLILLILIIVAVSFPSLYVCSCSSTSPSMFSLYLGSNTNAPLPRICSSALNGPSPKRRRLGDAKILYTPRMDQASSSTQATKEPPRLDRISTVHAMAEALKPFNQYIEYLASGRFDGYFNSLNPEVPDLELGMELPSELMLLLHDLGVDKDDPRIKRLFNSGTAHLFAPTGSGKTRLSLEGLCHFWGLYISCQGGSAKLATGSRDFKRATNAMMSIISWDATGVTKTIDVSNRAFDMLICARIFVLKQLLTSSHLPLDEDPMIVRRRWVLVQALPPSARDGDIFASIVDSLQYADTAVMHTLSNNMLSEIRRKVGAKLFPDNGLFVVFDEAQVAAQQLTNAFRSSTTGTTRPVLHAFCRFLWEANLIRGVILAGTGLSMQMVQTTMASHGAQSMSPSSSQLVLTEVGRFQQGDAAHRAYIEKYLPPCRNPKSHKRLVQRILYWFSGRYRPTACLLELLRSTQANQPNSQHRILSALVYTLTGFTLTDAIDLEEAEPALTSETTGKMVKYLPISSAERLFQGSNSELVDHLLHVIMRWRIGSQPTTLPMEHHHHKAVELGIGLLERLNLAEKLKPENLPVSLCEPLVVLHLSTVFQKHNHATNATWISNAFSRAHDKPAALGPSFEEATAMVLLQKFGGNPCTLSDVFHCAQPWGSRKATLVALKRGIDGEMQCFPVSWTSGSSDCLGYKATSPSEVLSFFENPRGKVFLFPDHHMGPDLFGFLQDVDSGELTLVGVQAKIKNSLDSATWTSALASVTPAFFYTANTKDGRMQYAPLKYPDLQKDIDDVFNSTLGSDGYTPAIKHTYNLGSYKDSPQNLASRQTPRYLRIIATSDDDQGLRLKAQKKGDDGILRWHHVKEYVGSTAAVVHNTLRSIL
;
A
#
# COMPACT_ATOMS: atom_id res chain seq x y z
N MET A 1 -23.29 -18.60 10.92
CA MET A 1 -24.46 -18.66 11.82
C MET A 1 -25.59 -19.58 11.30
N ALA A 2 -26.02 -19.50 10.03
CA ALA A 2 -27.17 -20.29 9.51
C ALA A 2 -27.03 -21.83 9.42
N ARG A 3 -26.08 -22.48 10.12
CA ARG A 3 -25.86 -23.94 10.12
C ARG A 3 -25.97 -24.64 11.48
N PHE A 4 -26.20 -23.91 12.58
CA PHE A 4 -26.18 -24.47 13.94
C PHE A 4 -27.57 -24.55 14.61
N GLY A 5 -28.66 -24.41 13.86
CA GLY A 5 -30.02 -24.27 14.42
C GLY A 5 -30.68 -25.52 15.00
N GLN A 6 -29.94 -26.63 15.20
CA GLN A 6 -30.52 -27.92 15.64
C GLN A 6 -29.64 -28.76 16.59
N ALA A 7 -28.50 -28.26 17.09
CA ALA A 7 -27.73 -28.96 18.12
C ALA A 7 -28.29 -28.64 19.51
N SER A 8 -28.84 -29.64 20.21
CA SER A 8 -29.43 -29.48 21.55
C SER A 8 -28.45 -29.74 22.70
N ASP A 9 -27.32 -30.42 22.45
CA ASP A 9 -26.23 -30.61 23.41
C ASP A 9 -24.89 -30.11 22.80
N PRO A 10 -24.12 -29.22 23.46
CA PRO A 10 -22.79 -28.80 23.03
C PRO A 10 -21.81 -29.94 22.70
N LYS A 11 -22.02 -31.15 23.24
CA LYS A 11 -21.18 -32.34 22.98
C LYS A 11 -21.32 -32.91 21.57
N GLU A 12 -22.37 -32.54 20.83
CA GLU A 12 -22.61 -33.03 19.47
C GLU A 12 -21.80 -32.28 18.39
N ILE A 13 -21.06 -31.23 18.76
CA ILE A 13 -20.27 -30.41 17.84
C ILE A 13 -18.82 -30.94 17.76
N PRO A 14 -18.34 -31.42 16.59
CA PRO A 14 -16.98 -31.90 16.45
C PRO A 14 -15.93 -30.81 16.73
N GLY A 15 -14.96 -31.11 17.59
CA GLY A 15 -13.90 -30.17 17.98
C GLY A 15 -14.25 -29.24 19.15
N CYS A 16 -15.33 -29.52 19.89
CA CYS A 16 -15.66 -28.78 21.12
C CYS A 16 -14.92 -29.31 22.36
N ILE A 17 -14.52 -28.38 23.24
CA ILE A 17 -14.01 -28.67 24.59
C ILE A 17 -14.88 -27.89 25.59
N GLN A 18 -15.36 -28.58 26.63
CA GLN A 18 -16.10 -28.00 27.75
C GLN A 18 -15.15 -27.83 28.93
N LEU A 19 -15.01 -26.60 29.44
CA LEU A 19 -14.13 -26.29 30.58
C LEU A 19 -14.95 -25.81 31.80
N PRO A 20 -14.58 -26.24 33.02
CA PRO A 20 -15.30 -25.85 34.24
C PRO A 20 -14.92 -24.44 34.72
N ALA A 21 -13.75 -23.93 34.36
CA ALA A 21 -13.31 -22.56 34.64
C ALA A 21 -12.53 -21.97 33.45
N LEU A 22 -12.34 -20.64 33.45
CA LEU A 22 -11.59 -19.94 32.40
C LEU A 22 -10.07 -20.18 32.51
N ASP A 23 -9.56 -20.46 33.71
CA ASP A 23 -8.12 -20.58 33.96
C ASP A 23 -7.51 -21.90 33.44
N ASP A 24 -8.35 -22.92 33.24
CA ASP A 24 -7.99 -24.23 32.67
C ASP A 24 -7.65 -24.16 31.16
N LEU A 25 -7.88 -23.03 30.50
CA LEU A 25 -7.51 -22.81 29.08
C LEU A 25 -6.02 -23.08 28.81
N SER A 26 -5.15 -22.84 29.79
CA SER A 26 -3.69 -22.94 29.63
C SER A 26 -3.17 -24.37 29.49
N THR A 27 -3.87 -25.38 30.03
CA THR A 27 -3.39 -26.77 30.07
C THR A 27 -3.72 -27.57 28.81
N HIS A 28 -4.71 -27.13 28.03
CA HIS A 28 -5.18 -27.85 26.84
C HIS A 28 -4.45 -27.49 25.53
N PHE A 29 -3.58 -26.47 25.52
CA PHE A 29 -2.79 -26.10 24.34
C PHE A 29 -1.39 -26.74 24.34
N SER A 30 -1.33 -28.07 24.25
CA SER A 30 -0.13 -28.79 23.81
C SER A 30 -0.43 -29.66 22.59
N SER A 31 0.02 -29.21 21.42
CA SER A 31 -0.04 -29.88 20.11
C SER A 31 -1.41 -30.37 19.59
N SER A 32 -1.99 -29.65 18.63
CA SER A 32 -2.52 -30.26 17.38
C SER A 32 -2.99 -29.20 16.37
N THR A 33 -3.07 -29.61 15.10
CA THR A 33 -3.54 -28.80 13.97
C THR A 33 -5.07 -28.84 13.85
N ALA A 34 -5.76 -27.88 14.46
CA ALA A 34 -7.18 -27.63 14.21
C ALA A 34 -7.39 -26.16 13.82
N SER A 35 -8.06 -25.91 12.69
CA SER A 35 -8.24 -24.55 12.14
C SER A 35 -9.33 -23.74 12.85
N HIS A 36 -10.19 -24.40 13.65
CA HIS A 36 -11.26 -23.77 14.43
C HIS A 36 -11.42 -24.56 15.74
N LEU A 37 -11.36 -23.88 16.88
CA LEU A 37 -11.62 -24.46 18.20
C LEU A 37 -12.80 -23.73 18.85
N TYR A 38 -13.79 -24.48 19.33
CA TYR A 38 -14.99 -23.96 19.96
C TYR A 38 -14.96 -24.32 21.44
N ILE A 39 -14.87 -23.31 22.31
CA ILE A 39 -14.79 -23.50 23.76
C ILE A 39 -16.08 -23.02 24.41
N PHE A 40 -16.68 -23.91 25.19
CA PHE A 40 -17.83 -23.61 26.04
C PHE A 40 -17.35 -23.52 27.49
N VAL A 41 -17.49 -22.35 28.10
CA VAL A 41 -17.26 -22.16 29.53
C VAL A 41 -18.60 -22.04 30.24
N GLN A 42 -18.82 -22.92 31.20
CA GLN A 42 -20.05 -22.97 31.99
C GLN A 42 -19.83 -22.21 33.30
N LEU A 43 -20.34 -20.99 33.38
CA LEU A 43 -20.15 -20.16 34.57
C LEU A 43 -21.09 -20.61 35.70
N PRO A 44 -20.62 -20.68 36.96
CA PRO A 44 -21.49 -20.94 38.10
C PRO A 44 -22.53 -19.81 38.25
N PRO A 45 -23.74 -20.11 38.73
CA PRO A 45 -24.79 -19.11 38.87
C PRO A 45 -24.36 -18.01 39.86
N THR A 46 -24.24 -16.78 39.37
CA THR A 46 -24.08 -15.59 40.21
C THR A 46 -25.34 -15.40 41.06
N ARG A 47 -25.16 -14.89 42.30
CA ARG A 47 -26.17 -14.99 43.36
C ARG A 47 -27.49 -14.22 43.15
N GLU A 48 -27.65 -13.52 42.03
CA GLU A 48 -28.88 -12.79 41.70
C GLU A 48 -29.42 -13.22 40.33
N HIS A 49 -30.59 -13.87 40.37
CA HIS A 49 -31.54 -14.10 39.26
C HIS A 49 -31.11 -14.90 38.02
N SER A 50 -30.67 -16.15 38.19
CA SER A 50 -31.07 -17.24 37.27
C SER A 50 -31.05 -18.62 37.93
N ARG A 51 -31.92 -19.55 37.49
CA ARG A 51 -31.93 -20.97 37.91
C ARG A 51 -31.19 -21.90 36.92
N HIS A 52 -30.54 -21.34 35.90
CA HIS A 52 -29.84 -22.07 34.86
C HIS A 52 -28.43 -21.49 34.65
N PRO A 53 -27.40 -22.32 34.45
CA PRO A 53 -26.03 -21.85 34.25
C PRO A 53 -25.91 -21.05 32.95
N LEU A 54 -25.15 -19.96 32.99
CA LEU A 54 -24.80 -19.17 31.81
C LEU A 54 -23.70 -19.89 31.03
N ILE A 55 -24.01 -20.27 29.79
CA ILE A 55 -23.06 -20.86 28.85
C ILE A 55 -22.47 -19.74 27.99
N LEU A 56 -21.17 -19.49 28.15
CA LEU A 56 -20.43 -18.53 27.33
C LEU A 56 -19.72 -19.28 26.19
N LEU A 57 -20.09 -18.99 24.94
CA LEU A 57 -19.40 -19.48 23.75
C LEU A 57 -18.27 -18.50 23.38
N ILE A 58 -17.02 -18.98 23.41
CA ILE A 58 -15.86 -18.22 22.96
C ILE A 58 -15.34 -18.86 21.66
N LEU A 59 -15.38 -18.09 20.57
CA LEU A 59 -14.76 -18.47 19.30
C LEU A 59 -13.31 -17.99 19.29
N ILE A 60 -12.35 -18.90 19.36
CA ILE A 60 -10.93 -18.58 19.22
C ILE A 60 -10.49 -18.96 17.80
N ILE A 61 -10.26 -17.95 16.96
CA ILE A 61 -9.61 -18.13 15.66
C ILE A 61 -8.10 -18.10 15.89
N VAL A 62 -7.48 -19.27 15.97
CA VAL A 62 -6.02 -19.39 16.09
C VAL A 62 -5.38 -19.12 14.73
N ALA A 63 -5.03 -17.86 14.47
CA ALA A 63 -4.13 -17.52 13.38
C ALA A 63 -2.74 -18.08 13.70
N VAL A 64 -2.19 -18.94 12.83
CA VAL A 64 -0.89 -19.58 13.03
C VAL A 64 0.24 -18.56 12.85
N SER A 65 0.61 -17.86 13.93
CA SER A 65 1.96 -17.38 14.28
C SER A 65 1.90 -16.42 15.47
N PHE A 66 2.40 -16.82 16.65
CA PHE A 66 3.11 -16.05 17.68
C PHE A 66 2.93 -16.70 19.08
N PRO A 67 4.02 -16.92 19.86
CA PRO A 67 3.92 -17.39 21.24
C PRO A 67 4.06 -16.24 22.24
N SER A 68 2.94 -15.72 22.76
CA SER A 68 2.83 -15.01 24.06
C SER A 68 1.39 -14.51 24.26
N LEU A 69 0.73 -14.98 25.33
CA LEU A 69 -0.61 -14.54 25.71
C LEU A 69 -0.52 -13.90 27.11
N TYR A 70 -0.68 -12.57 27.18
CA TYR A 70 -0.86 -11.85 28.44
C TYR A 70 -2.34 -11.60 28.67
N VAL A 71 -2.88 -12.12 29.77
CA VAL A 71 -4.24 -11.82 30.22
C VAL A 71 -4.18 -10.61 31.16
N CYS A 72 -4.81 -9.51 30.76
CA CYS A 72 -4.98 -8.33 31.61
C CYS A 72 -6.43 -8.28 32.09
N SER A 73 -6.65 -8.36 33.41
CA SER A 73 -7.96 -8.12 34.01
C SER A 73 -8.18 -6.62 34.22
N CYS A 74 -9.34 -6.12 33.81
CA CYS A 74 -9.79 -4.76 34.11
C CYS A 74 -11.29 -4.81 34.42
N SER A 75 -11.64 -4.51 35.67
CA SER A 75 -13.01 -4.45 36.16
C SER A 75 -13.51 -3.01 36.21
N SER A 76 -14.48 -2.67 35.36
CA SER A 76 -15.27 -1.44 35.51
C SER A 76 -16.68 -1.67 34.95
N THR A 77 -17.68 -1.56 35.81
CA THR A 77 -19.11 -1.80 35.52
C THR A 77 -19.84 -0.52 35.15
N SER A 78 -20.53 -0.50 33.99
CA SER A 78 -21.74 0.32 33.74
C SER A 78 -22.34 -0.02 32.35
N PRO A 79 -23.66 -0.14 32.17
CA PRO A 79 -24.26 -0.67 30.94
C PRO A 79 -24.86 0.40 30.01
N SER A 80 -24.89 0.12 28.70
CA SER A 80 -25.87 0.72 27.78
C SER A 80 -26.23 -0.24 26.64
N MET A 81 -27.51 -0.25 26.25
CA MET A 81 -28.11 -1.28 25.38
C MET A 81 -27.83 -1.04 23.90
N PHE A 82 -27.50 -2.11 23.16
CA PHE A 82 -27.72 -2.18 21.72
C PHE A 82 -29.07 -2.85 21.44
N SER A 83 -29.94 -2.19 20.65
CA SER A 83 -31.17 -2.78 20.15
C SER A 83 -31.02 -3.14 18.68
N LEU A 84 -31.34 -4.38 18.32
CA LEU A 84 -31.27 -4.92 16.96
C LEU A 84 -32.62 -4.70 16.25
N TYR A 85 -32.62 -3.91 15.17
CA TYR A 85 -33.76 -3.86 14.24
C TYR A 85 -33.50 -4.76 13.03
N LEU A 86 -34.32 -5.82 12.91
CA LEU A 86 -34.43 -6.63 11.71
C LEU A 86 -35.46 -5.98 10.77
N GLY A 87 -35.03 -5.56 9.58
CA GLY A 87 -35.92 -5.06 8.54
C GLY A 87 -36.40 -6.18 7.62
N SER A 88 -37.72 -6.36 7.51
CA SER A 88 -38.36 -7.24 6.52
C SER A 88 -39.05 -6.42 5.43
N ASN A 89 -38.94 -6.87 4.19
CA ASN A 89 -39.64 -6.29 3.03
C ASN A 89 -41.04 -6.90 2.86
N THR A 90 -42.06 -6.05 2.66
CA THR A 90 -43.28 -6.39 1.89
C THR A 90 -43.80 -5.15 1.13
N ASN A 91 -44.47 -5.38 0.00
CA ASN A 91 -44.86 -4.35 -0.98
C ASN A 91 -46.32 -3.87 -0.83
N ALA A 92 -46.53 -2.55 -1.00
CA ALA A 92 -47.70 -1.86 -1.59
C ALA A 92 -49.11 -2.00 -0.91
N PRO A 93 -50.13 -1.16 -1.27
CA PRO A 93 -50.16 0.11 -2.01
C PRO A 93 -50.88 1.31 -1.28
N LEU A 94 -50.95 2.46 -1.97
CA LEU A 94 -51.75 3.71 -1.79
C LEU A 94 -53.25 3.53 -1.42
N PRO A 95 -54.06 4.56 -0.98
CA PRO A 95 -54.02 6.00 -1.40
C PRO A 95 -54.48 7.13 -0.41
N ARG A 96 -54.35 8.41 -0.86
CA ARG A 96 -55.16 9.67 -0.65
C ARG A 96 -55.85 9.95 0.72
N ILE A 97 -55.92 11.20 1.22
CA ILE A 97 -56.88 12.28 0.81
C ILE A 97 -56.45 13.65 1.43
N CYS A 98 -56.90 14.77 0.81
CA CYS A 98 -56.66 16.17 1.20
C CYS A 98 -57.54 16.72 2.35
N SER A 99 -57.08 17.77 3.06
CA SER A 99 -57.83 19.03 3.38
C SER A 99 -57.00 19.92 4.34
N SER A 100 -56.61 21.15 3.94
CA SER A 100 -57.28 22.45 4.18
C SER A 100 -56.78 23.16 5.47
N ALA A 101 -56.22 24.38 5.37
CA ALA A 101 -56.86 25.67 5.68
C ALA A 101 -56.91 26.02 7.19
N LEU A 102 -56.79 27.26 7.67
CA LEU A 102 -56.48 28.59 7.09
C LEU A 102 -56.10 29.55 8.25
N ASN A 103 -55.44 30.68 7.92
CA ASN A 103 -55.52 31.99 8.59
C ASN A 103 -55.26 32.16 10.12
N GLY A 104 -54.43 33.18 10.41
CA GLY A 104 -54.96 34.33 11.17
C GLY A 104 -54.11 34.82 12.36
N PRO A 105 -54.24 36.11 12.76
CA PRO A 105 -53.10 36.84 13.31
C PRO A 105 -53.24 37.33 14.77
N SER A 106 -52.12 37.88 15.25
CA SER A 106 -51.90 38.69 16.47
C SER A 106 -52.90 39.89 16.62
N PRO A 107 -52.99 40.66 17.75
CA PRO A 107 -51.92 41.01 18.73
C PRO A 107 -52.31 41.52 20.17
N LYS A 108 -51.33 42.15 20.90
CA LYS A 108 -51.41 43.29 21.88
C LYS A 108 -51.75 43.12 23.40
N ARG A 109 -50.86 43.72 24.22
CA ARG A 109 -51.07 44.46 25.52
C ARG A 109 -51.50 43.64 26.77
N ARG A 110 -51.33 44.06 28.05
CA ARG A 110 -50.92 45.35 28.71
C ARG A 110 -50.26 45.09 30.12
N ARG A 111 -49.95 46.16 30.88
CA ARG A 111 -49.20 46.22 32.18
C ARG A 111 -50.08 46.13 33.47
N LEU A 112 -49.39 46.15 34.64
CA LEU A 112 -49.76 46.40 36.06
C LEU A 112 -49.93 45.14 36.94
N GLY A 113 -49.57 45.14 38.24
CA GLY A 113 -49.00 46.21 39.09
C GLY A 113 -48.51 45.69 40.47
N ASP A 114 -48.04 46.60 41.35
CA ASP A 114 -47.38 46.28 42.64
C ASP A 114 -48.29 45.89 43.82
N ALA A 115 -47.77 45.13 44.79
CA ALA A 115 -48.25 45.16 46.19
C ALA A 115 -47.18 44.72 47.24
N LYS A 116 -47.07 45.54 48.29
CA LYS A 116 -46.37 45.40 49.60
C LYS A 116 -47.07 44.36 50.51
N ILE A 117 -46.64 43.89 51.69
CA ILE A 117 -45.45 43.90 52.60
C ILE A 117 -45.77 42.84 53.70
N LEU A 118 -44.78 42.19 54.37
CA LEU A 118 -44.79 41.95 55.84
C LEU A 118 -43.51 41.29 56.41
N TYR A 119 -43.15 41.70 57.63
CA TYR A 119 -42.08 41.20 58.53
C TYR A 119 -42.67 40.17 59.52
N THR A 120 -42.00 39.28 60.28
CA THR A 120 -40.60 38.87 60.62
C THR A 120 -40.70 37.49 61.37
N PRO A 121 -39.70 36.86 62.06
CA PRO A 121 -38.27 37.17 62.31
C PRO A 121 -37.23 36.02 62.10
N ARG A 122 -35.94 36.40 62.21
CA ARG A 122 -34.72 35.64 62.58
C ARG A 122 -34.81 34.13 62.91
N MET A 123 -33.88 33.37 62.31
CA MET A 123 -32.92 32.52 63.06
C MET A 123 -31.63 32.32 62.25
N ASP A 124 -30.47 32.33 62.92
CA ASP A 124 -29.15 32.30 62.27
C ASP A 124 -28.72 30.88 61.87
N GLN A 125 -28.26 30.67 60.62
CA GLN A 125 -27.29 29.61 60.29
C GLN A 125 -26.30 30.01 59.18
N ALA A 126 -25.03 29.82 59.53
CA ALA A 126 -23.80 29.70 58.72
C ALA A 126 -23.83 30.06 57.22
N SER A 127 -22.97 31.02 56.87
CA SER A 127 -22.40 31.18 55.53
C SER A 127 -21.64 29.92 55.08
N SER A 128 -22.18 29.17 54.10
CA SER A 128 -21.39 28.25 53.28
C SER A 128 -20.93 28.98 52.01
N SER A 129 -19.62 29.15 51.89
CA SER A 129 -19.01 29.83 50.75
C SER A 129 -19.19 29.02 49.48
N THR A 130 -19.59 29.70 48.40
CA THR A 130 -19.50 29.15 47.04
C THR A 130 -18.04 28.82 46.76
N GLN A 131 -17.71 27.52 46.69
CA GLN A 131 -16.39 27.08 46.25
C GLN A 131 -16.25 27.36 44.75
N ALA A 132 -15.85 28.59 44.42
CA ALA A 132 -15.21 28.86 43.15
C ALA A 132 -13.94 28.03 43.09
N THR A 133 -13.93 27.02 42.21
CA THR A 133 -12.73 26.26 41.85
C THR A 133 -11.72 27.22 41.22
N LYS A 134 -10.86 27.82 42.05
CA LYS A 134 -9.78 28.68 41.58
C LYS A 134 -8.85 27.83 40.71
N GLU A 135 -8.78 28.17 39.43
CA GLU A 135 -7.68 27.70 38.59
C GLU A 135 -6.35 28.03 39.29
N PRO A 136 -5.35 27.12 39.26
CA PRO A 136 -4.03 27.43 39.80
C PRO A 136 -3.46 28.68 39.10
N PRO A 137 -2.74 29.55 39.82
CA PRO A 137 -2.21 30.78 39.25
C PRO A 137 -1.32 30.47 38.06
N ARG A 138 -1.55 31.15 36.93
CA ARG A 138 -0.75 30.99 35.71
C ARG A 138 0.70 31.39 35.99
N LEU A 139 1.64 30.68 35.35
CA LEU A 139 3.06 30.98 35.45
C LEU A 139 3.34 32.36 34.83
N ASP A 140 4.08 33.19 35.57
CA ASP A 140 4.59 34.45 35.07
C ASP A 140 5.75 34.22 34.08
N ARG A 141 6.32 35.30 33.52
CA ARG A 141 7.40 35.21 32.54
C ARG A 141 8.65 34.49 33.08
N ILE A 142 9.01 34.72 34.35
CA ILE A 142 10.23 34.14 34.95
C ILE A 142 10.01 32.64 35.20
N SER A 143 8.87 32.29 35.81
CA SER A 143 8.48 30.92 36.10
C SER A 143 8.30 30.09 34.83
N THR A 144 7.76 30.69 33.76
CA THR A 144 7.63 30.04 32.44
C THR A 144 8.99 29.71 31.84
N VAL A 145 9.96 30.65 31.89
CA VAL A 145 11.33 30.40 31.39
C VAL A 145 12.04 29.34 32.23
N HIS A 146 11.88 29.36 33.55
CA HIS A 146 12.42 28.34 34.45
C HIS A 146 11.85 26.95 34.17
N ALA A 147 10.53 26.84 33.96
CA ALA A 147 9.86 25.58 33.64
C ALA A 147 10.38 24.96 32.33
N MET A 148 10.53 25.77 31.27
CA MET A 148 11.12 25.30 30.01
C MET A 148 12.60 24.89 30.17
N ALA A 149 13.37 25.59 31.00
CA ALA A 149 14.78 25.28 31.24
C ALA A 149 14.97 23.96 32.00
N GLU A 150 14.19 23.71 33.06
CA GLU A 150 14.23 22.42 33.77
C GLU A 150 13.70 21.27 32.90
N ALA A 151 12.69 21.50 32.04
CA ALA A 151 12.23 20.49 31.07
C ALA A 151 13.27 20.17 29.98
N LEU A 152 14.12 21.14 29.61
CA LEU A 152 15.21 20.95 28.65
C LEU A 152 16.44 20.27 29.26
N LYS A 153 16.66 20.42 30.57
CA LYS A 153 17.87 19.97 31.29
C LYS A 153 18.36 18.55 30.97
N PRO A 154 17.50 17.51 30.80
CA PRO A 154 17.96 16.17 30.40
C PRO A 154 18.56 16.10 28.99
N PHE A 155 18.33 17.12 28.15
CA PHE A 155 18.70 17.17 26.73
C PHE A 155 19.86 18.15 26.44
N ASN A 156 20.37 18.88 27.44
CA ASN A 156 21.41 19.92 27.23
C ASN A 156 22.65 19.39 26.49
N GLN A 157 23.22 18.27 26.96
CA GLN A 157 24.40 17.64 26.35
C GLN A 157 24.15 17.21 24.89
N TYR A 158 22.94 16.75 24.57
CA TYR A 158 22.57 16.44 23.18
C TYR A 158 22.53 17.70 22.32
N ILE A 159 21.98 18.82 22.83
CA ILE A 159 21.97 20.10 22.11
C ILE A 159 23.38 20.63 21.91
N GLU A 160 24.29 20.50 22.87
CA GLU A 160 25.70 20.87 22.75
C GLU A 160 26.45 20.02 21.71
N TYR A 161 26.23 18.70 21.70
CA TYR A 161 26.84 17.77 20.74
C TYR A 161 26.28 17.96 19.32
N LEU A 162 25.00 18.28 19.21
CA LEU A 162 24.39 18.66 17.94
C LEU A 162 24.92 20.02 17.46
N ALA A 163 25.02 21.03 18.33
CA ALA A 163 25.56 22.36 18.00
C ALA A 163 27.00 22.29 17.49
N SER A 164 27.86 21.51 18.16
CA SER A 164 29.26 21.27 17.79
C SER A 164 29.47 20.31 16.60
N GLY A 165 28.40 19.77 16.01
CA GLY A 165 28.50 18.86 14.87
C GLY A 165 29.03 17.46 15.17
N ARG A 166 29.11 17.04 16.45
CA ARG A 166 29.57 15.69 16.84
C ARG A 166 28.71 14.57 16.24
N PHE A 167 27.45 14.85 15.92
CA PHE A 167 26.55 13.90 15.26
C PHE A 167 26.62 13.94 13.71
N ASP A 168 27.30 14.91 13.09
CA ASP A 168 27.26 15.08 11.64
C ASP A 168 27.87 13.88 10.90
N GLY A 169 28.93 13.29 11.46
CA GLY A 169 29.55 12.06 10.96
C GLY A 169 28.67 10.82 11.14
N TYR A 170 27.97 10.70 12.27
CA TYR A 170 27.03 9.61 12.53
C TYR A 170 25.88 9.59 11.50
N PHE A 171 25.28 10.75 11.19
CA PHE A 171 24.20 10.85 10.18
C PHE A 171 24.70 10.83 8.72
N ASN A 172 26.01 10.85 8.47
CA ASN A 172 26.64 10.69 7.15
C ASN A 172 27.32 9.32 6.98
N SER A 173 27.35 8.49 8.02
CA SER A 173 27.97 7.17 7.95
C SER A 173 26.97 6.13 7.48
N LEU A 174 27.39 5.31 6.51
CA LEU A 174 26.69 4.09 6.15
C LEU A 174 26.69 3.08 7.31
N ASN A 175 27.74 3.08 8.13
CA ASN A 175 27.90 2.26 9.32
C ASN A 175 27.92 3.21 10.54
N PRO A 176 26.76 3.66 11.04
CA PRO A 176 26.70 4.58 12.16
C PRO A 176 27.16 3.89 13.44
N GLU A 177 28.39 4.15 13.85
CA GLU A 177 28.83 3.88 15.21
C GLU A 177 28.17 4.92 16.12
N VAL A 178 27.39 4.46 17.11
CA VAL A 178 26.89 5.35 18.16
C VAL A 178 28.14 5.94 18.84
N PRO A 179 28.37 7.26 18.79
CA PRO A 179 29.61 7.80 19.30
C PRO A 179 29.67 7.56 20.81
N ASP A 180 30.84 7.21 21.32
CA ASP A 180 31.06 6.86 22.74
C ASP A 180 30.83 8.09 23.63
N LEU A 181 29.60 8.20 24.13
CA LEU A 181 29.04 9.41 24.70
C LEU A 181 28.06 9.03 25.81
N GLU A 182 28.29 9.57 27.00
CA GLU A 182 27.41 9.44 28.17
C GLU A 182 26.11 10.27 28.04
N LEU A 183 25.44 10.20 26.89
CA LEU A 183 24.26 11.01 26.54
C LEU A 183 23.02 10.77 27.39
N GLY A 184 22.98 9.66 28.15
CA GLY A 184 21.79 9.20 28.88
C GLY A 184 20.58 8.88 28.00
N MET A 185 20.75 8.84 26.67
CA MET A 185 19.67 8.75 25.68
C MET A 185 20.07 7.85 24.51
N GLU A 186 19.10 7.07 23.99
CA GLU A 186 19.32 6.13 22.90
C GLU A 186 19.31 6.85 21.52
N LEU A 187 20.43 6.80 20.80
CA LEU A 187 20.45 6.98 19.35
C LEU A 187 20.13 5.63 18.65
N PRO A 188 19.48 5.63 17.48
CA PRO A 188 19.31 4.42 16.68
C PRO A 188 20.66 3.76 16.35
N SER A 189 20.76 2.44 16.53
CA SER A 189 21.93 1.67 16.07
C SER A 189 21.84 1.23 14.60
N GLU A 190 20.69 1.44 13.94
CA GLU A 190 20.45 1.08 12.54
C GLU A 190 20.53 2.32 11.64
N LEU A 191 21.10 2.16 10.44
CA LEU A 191 21.11 3.17 9.38
C LEU A 191 19.68 3.59 9.01
N MET A 192 19.40 4.90 9.04
CA MET A 192 18.12 5.48 8.61
C MET A 192 18.30 6.24 7.30
N LEU A 193 17.94 5.63 6.15
CA LEU A 193 18.12 6.26 4.84
C LEU A 193 17.23 7.50 4.65
N LEU A 194 16.19 7.68 5.49
CA LEU A 194 15.42 8.91 5.56
C LEU A 194 16.26 10.13 6.01
N LEU A 195 17.28 9.94 6.86
CA LEU A 195 18.11 11.01 7.42
C LEU A 195 19.55 11.02 6.89
N HIS A 196 20.02 9.90 6.31
CA HIS A 196 21.35 9.79 5.71
C HIS A 196 21.58 10.83 4.59
N ASP A 197 22.71 11.53 4.59
CA ASP A 197 23.05 12.60 3.63
C ASP A 197 21.98 13.69 3.45
N LEU A 198 21.15 13.94 4.47
CA LEU A 198 20.17 15.03 4.43
C LEU A 198 20.86 16.39 4.31
N GLY A 199 20.43 17.25 3.38
CA GLY A 199 21.00 18.57 3.12
C GLY A 199 22.24 18.57 2.22
N VAL A 200 22.63 17.44 1.63
CA VAL A 200 23.81 17.34 0.74
C VAL A 200 23.51 17.81 -0.68
N ASP A 201 22.30 17.57 -1.21
CA ASP A 201 21.91 18.03 -2.53
C ASP A 201 21.47 19.51 -2.49
N LYS A 202 22.17 20.36 -3.24
CA LYS A 202 22.04 21.82 -3.15
C LYS A 202 21.02 22.43 -4.12
N ASP A 203 20.52 21.70 -5.13
CA ASP A 203 19.81 22.33 -6.26
C ASP A 203 18.56 21.61 -6.79
N ASP A 204 17.79 20.94 -5.93
CA ASP A 204 16.51 20.33 -6.33
C ASP A 204 15.42 21.39 -6.70
N PRO A 205 14.94 21.44 -7.97
CA PRO A 205 13.89 22.38 -8.37
C PRO A 205 12.51 22.04 -7.79
N ARG A 206 12.28 20.85 -7.24
CA ARG A 206 11.07 20.51 -6.46
C ARG A 206 11.03 21.31 -5.16
N ILE A 207 12.17 21.42 -4.46
CA ILE A 207 12.28 22.18 -3.20
C ILE A 207 11.95 23.65 -3.42
N LYS A 208 12.54 24.28 -4.44
CA LYS A 208 12.32 25.70 -4.77
C LYS A 208 10.85 26.01 -5.13
N ARG A 209 10.10 25.04 -5.67
CA ARG A 209 8.66 25.17 -5.93
C ARG A 209 7.82 24.95 -4.67
N LEU A 210 8.17 23.94 -3.86
CA LEU A 210 7.45 23.57 -2.64
C LEU A 210 7.54 24.66 -1.56
N PHE A 211 8.72 25.25 -1.37
CA PHE A 211 9.00 26.28 -0.37
C PHE A 211 8.78 27.70 -0.92
N ASN A 212 7.55 27.96 -1.39
CA ASN A 212 7.10 29.29 -1.81
C ASN A 212 6.41 30.05 -0.66
N SER A 213 6.33 31.37 -0.76
CA SER A 213 5.53 32.17 0.17
C SER A 213 4.04 31.93 -0.11
N GLY A 214 3.32 31.32 0.82
CA GLY A 214 1.94 30.87 0.64
C GLY A 214 1.68 29.50 1.30
N THR A 215 0.67 28.78 0.81
CA THR A 215 0.39 27.40 1.24
C THR A 215 0.52 26.41 0.08
N ALA A 216 1.30 25.35 0.28
CA ALA A 216 1.50 24.27 -0.68
C ALA A 216 0.95 22.94 -0.15
N HIS A 217 0.34 22.14 -1.02
CA HIS A 217 -0.13 20.79 -0.72
C HIS A 217 0.78 19.77 -1.42
N LEU A 218 1.49 18.95 -0.64
CA LEU A 218 2.37 17.88 -1.14
C LEU A 218 1.60 16.56 -1.14
N PHE A 219 1.01 16.22 -2.30
CA PHE A 219 0.06 15.11 -2.44
C PHE A 219 0.65 13.95 -3.24
N ALA A 220 0.97 12.86 -2.54
CA ALA A 220 1.54 11.64 -3.11
C ALA A 220 1.34 10.44 -2.16
N PRO A 221 1.32 9.19 -2.64
CA PRO A 221 1.06 8.03 -1.79
C PRO A 221 2.17 7.78 -0.74
N THR A 222 1.89 6.88 0.20
CA THR A 222 2.83 6.49 1.27
C THR A 222 4.10 5.91 0.66
N GLY A 223 5.26 6.38 1.14
CA GLY A 223 6.56 5.89 0.68
C GLY A 223 7.15 6.56 -0.57
N SER A 224 6.46 7.54 -1.18
CA SER A 224 6.95 8.29 -2.34
C SER A 224 7.94 9.42 -2.03
N GLY A 225 8.47 9.49 -0.81
CA GLY A 225 9.51 10.46 -0.44
C GLY A 225 9.03 11.83 0.02
N LYS A 226 7.72 12.05 0.27
CA LYS A 226 7.16 13.31 0.80
C LYS A 226 7.97 13.86 1.99
N THR A 227 8.10 13.05 3.05
CA THR A 227 8.84 13.41 4.26
C THR A 227 10.29 13.78 3.93
N ARG A 228 11.00 12.98 3.11
CA ARG A 228 12.38 13.30 2.70
C ARG A 228 12.45 14.65 1.99
N LEU A 229 11.59 14.91 1.00
CA LEU A 229 11.57 16.17 0.26
C LEU A 229 11.29 17.38 1.17
N SER A 230 10.37 17.23 2.13
CA SER A 230 10.11 18.27 3.15
C SER A 230 11.30 18.51 4.07
N LEU A 231 11.98 17.46 4.52
CA LEU A 231 13.16 17.56 5.39
C LEU A 231 14.36 18.18 4.64
N GLU A 232 14.59 17.79 3.38
CA GLU A 232 15.60 18.41 2.51
C GLU A 232 15.32 19.90 2.33
N GLY A 233 14.06 20.26 2.04
CA GLY A 233 13.68 21.66 1.90
C GLY A 233 13.85 22.47 3.19
N LEU A 234 13.73 21.87 4.37
CA LEU A 234 14.07 22.53 5.64
C LEU A 234 15.58 22.63 5.91
N CYS A 235 16.43 21.87 5.21
CA CYS A 235 17.88 22.15 5.16
C CYS A 235 18.21 23.36 4.27
N HIS A 236 17.33 23.68 3.32
CA HIS A 236 17.43 24.87 2.46
C HIS A 236 16.81 26.12 3.10
N PHE A 237 15.68 25.97 3.80
CA PHE A 237 14.90 27.07 4.38
C PHE A 237 14.64 26.88 5.87
N TRP A 238 14.77 27.95 6.66
CA TRP A 238 14.42 27.92 8.08
C TRP A 238 12.93 27.64 8.27
N GLY A 239 12.61 26.66 9.13
CA GLY A 239 11.22 26.30 9.41
C GLY A 239 11.04 25.23 10.48
N LEU A 240 9.78 24.91 10.74
CA LEU A 240 9.33 23.96 11.76
C LEU A 240 8.77 22.70 11.10
N TYR A 241 9.17 21.52 11.57
CA TYR A 241 8.68 20.21 11.10
C TYR A 241 7.75 19.58 12.13
N ILE A 242 6.44 19.64 11.88
CA ILE A 242 5.39 19.15 12.78
C ILE A 242 4.85 17.82 12.24
N SER A 243 5.00 16.75 13.01
CA SER A 243 4.40 15.45 12.70
C SER A 243 3.02 15.36 13.36
N CYS A 244 1.97 15.24 12.56
CA CYS A 244 0.60 15.16 13.11
C CYS A 244 0.28 13.77 13.69
N GLN A 245 1.04 12.73 13.33
CA GLN A 245 0.81 11.36 13.79
C GLN A 245 1.62 10.97 15.04
N GLY A 246 2.88 11.42 15.15
CA GLY A 246 3.76 11.20 16.30
C GLY A 246 4.04 9.73 16.63
N GLY A 247 5.08 9.14 16.04
CA GLY A 247 5.37 7.69 16.15
C GLY A 247 6.27 7.30 17.33
N SER A 248 6.92 6.14 17.21
CA SER A 248 7.98 5.70 18.13
C SER A 248 9.31 6.38 17.79
N ALA A 249 10.15 6.62 18.80
CA ALA A 249 11.48 7.23 18.64
C ALA A 249 12.36 6.48 17.61
N LYS A 250 12.12 5.18 17.43
CA LYS A 250 12.89 4.30 16.52
C LYS A 250 12.62 4.48 15.02
N LEU A 251 11.71 5.38 14.61
CA LEU A 251 11.27 5.50 13.20
C LEU A 251 11.48 6.89 12.56
N ALA A 252 12.16 7.84 13.23
CA ALA A 252 12.38 9.21 12.72
C ALA A 252 11.07 9.90 12.25
N THR A 253 10.02 9.73 13.05
CA THR A 253 8.64 10.17 12.75
C THR A 253 8.31 11.57 13.26
N GLY A 254 9.31 12.31 13.75
CA GLY A 254 9.12 13.59 14.45
C GLY A 254 8.62 13.46 15.89
N SER A 255 8.45 14.62 16.53
CA SER A 255 7.97 14.75 17.91
C SER A 255 6.51 14.36 18.10
N ARG A 256 6.13 14.06 19.34
CA ARG A 256 4.75 13.88 19.81
C ARG A 256 4.14 15.18 20.36
N ASP A 257 4.85 16.31 20.29
CA ASP A 257 4.43 17.62 20.78
C ASP A 257 3.06 18.06 20.25
N PHE A 258 2.76 17.84 18.97
CA PHE A 258 1.45 18.11 18.39
C PHE A 258 0.33 17.34 19.10
N LYS A 259 0.54 16.04 19.36
CA LYS A 259 -0.43 15.19 20.06
C LYS A 259 -0.58 15.58 21.53
N ARG A 260 0.50 16.02 22.19
CA ARG A 260 0.44 16.59 23.56
C ARG A 260 -0.40 17.86 23.58
N ALA A 261 -0.16 18.78 22.65
CA ALA A 261 -0.92 20.02 22.52
C ALA A 261 -2.41 19.76 22.25
N THR A 262 -2.77 18.85 21.32
CA THR A 262 -4.18 18.53 21.04
C THR A 262 -4.86 17.79 22.20
N ASN A 263 -4.14 16.96 22.95
CA ASN A 263 -4.64 16.38 24.20
C ASN A 263 -4.95 17.45 25.26
N ALA A 264 -4.07 18.45 25.41
CA ALA A 264 -4.31 19.58 26.31
C ALA A 264 -5.51 20.44 25.87
N MET A 265 -5.73 20.62 24.56
CA MET A 265 -6.97 21.24 24.06
C MET A 265 -8.20 20.42 24.49
N MET A 266 -8.17 19.08 24.31
CA MET A 266 -9.30 18.21 24.67
C MET A 266 -9.62 18.23 26.16
N SER A 267 -8.62 18.24 27.04
CA SER A 267 -8.84 18.31 28.48
C SER A 267 -9.39 19.66 28.94
N ILE A 268 -9.13 20.75 28.22
CA ILE A 268 -9.70 22.07 28.55
C ILE A 268 -11.10 22.25 27.93
N ILE A 269 -11.34 21.72 26.71
CA ILE A 269 -12.64 21.79 26.04
C ILE A 269 -13.70 20.93 26.74
N SER A 270 -13.33 19.77 27.28
CA SER A 270 -14.29 18.86 27.95
C SER A 270 -14.82 19.40 29.28
N TRP A 271 -14.20 20.44 29.85
CA TRP A 271 -14.60 21.04 31.11
C TRP A 271 -15.70 22.11 30.96
N ASP A 272 -15.92 22.66 29.76
CA ASP A 272 -16.80 23.83 29.64
C ASP A 272 -17.52 23.92 28.28
N ALA A 273 -18.79 23.50 28.26
CA ALA A 273 -19.59 23.29 27.05
C ALA A 273 -20.17 24.59 26.42
N THR A 274 -19.53 25.75 26.59
CA THR A 274 -20.08 27.05 26.16
C THR A 274 -19.12 27.94 25.36
N GLY A 275 -19.57 28.38 24.17
CA GLY A 275 -19.02 29.53 23.42
C GLY A 275 -17.94 29.23 22.36
N VAL A 276 -18.13 29.76 21.14
CA VAL A 276 -17.19 29.63 20.00
C VAL A 276 -15.87 30.39 20.24
N THR A 277 -15.91 31.51 20.96
CA THR A 277 -14.72 32.32 21.29
C THR A 277 -13.76 31.56 22.20
N LYS A 278 -14.29 30.88 23.23
CA LYS A 278 -13.50 30.11 24.19
C LYS A 278 -12.71 28.98 23.52
N THR A 279 -13.27 28.32 22.50
CA THR A 279 -12.55 27.30 21.73
C THR A 279 -11.35 27.86 20.95
N ILE A 280 -11.45 29.09 20.45
CA ILE A 280 -10.34 29.77 19.76
C ILE A 280 -9.22 30.05 20.77
N ASP A 281 -9.53 30.63 21.92
CA ASP A 281 -8.53 30.99 22.94
C ASP A 281 -7.76 29.77 23.47
N VAL A 282 -8.47 28.67 23.75
CA VAL A 282 -7.88 27.39 24.19
C VAL A 282 -6.94 26.80 23.13
N SER A 283 -7.31 26.93 21.86
CA SER A 283 -6.54 26.34 20.76
C SER A 283 -5.34 27.18 20.39
N ASN A 284 -5.51 28.51 20.32
CA ASN A 284 -4.41 29.46 20.18
C ASN A 284 -3.37 29.25 21.28
N ARG A 285 -3.81 29.09 22.54
CA ARG A 285 -2.91 28.77 23.67
C ARG A 285 -2.11 27.50 23.43
N ALA A 286 -2.75 26.40 22.99
CA ALA A 286 -2.06 25.14 22.74
C ALA A 286 -1.13 25.20 21.51
N PHE A 287 -1.45 26.02 20.51
CA PHE A 287 -0.55 26.31 19.38
C PHE A 287 0.64 27.17 19.82
N ASP A 288 0.43 28.19 20.67
CA ASP A 288 1.50 28.99 21.28
C ASP A 288 2.43 28.13 22.14
N MET A 289 1.91 27.14 22.89
CA MET A 289 2.75 26.17 23.63
C MET A 289 3.71 25.42 22.68
N LEU A 290 3.19 24.93 21.54
CA LEU A 290 3.97 24.19 20.55
C LEU A 290 5.03 25.08 19.87
N ILE A 291 4.63 26.26 19.41
CA ILE A 291 5.54 27.20 18.75
C ILE A 291 6.60 27.74 19.72
N CYS A 292 6.22 28.09 20.96
CA CYS A 292 7.15 28.55 21.98
C CYS A 292 8.16 27.46 22.35
N ALA A 293 7.72 26.20 22.52
CA ALA A 293 8.62 25.07 22.78
C ALA A 293 9.66 24.89 21.66
N ARG A 294 9.23 24.95 20.39
CA ARG A 294 10.14 24.81 19.24
C ARG A 294 11.10 25.97 19.09
N ILE A 295 10.64 27.20 19.26
CA ILE A 295 11.51 28.40 19.23
C ILE A 295 12.49 28.37 20.40
N PHE A 296 12.10 27.87 21.58
CA PHE A 296 13.01 27.70 22.71
C PHE A 296 14.13 26.72 22.37
N VAL A 297 13.84 25.51 21.87
CA VAL A 297 14.90 24.56 21.46
C VAL A 297 15.79 25.14 20.34
N LEU A 298 15.19 25.79 19.33
CA LEU A 298 15.92 26.47 18.26
C LEU A 298 16.88 27.53 18.81
N LYS A 299 16.45 28.33 19.80
CA LYS A 299 17.29 29.31 20.47
C LYS A 299 18.47 28.64 21.18
N GLN A 300 18.25 27.53 21.87
CA GLN A 300 19.30 26.88 22.65
C GLN A 300 20.34 26.24 21.72
N LEU A 301 19.91 25.67 20.59
CA LEU A 301 20.81 25.21 19.52
C LEU A 301 21.61 26.37 18.91
N LEU A 302 20.95 27.46 18.49
CA LEU A 302 21.59 28.56 17.77
C LEU A 302 22.40 29.51 18.67
N THR A 303 22.10 29.59 19.96
CA THR A 303 22.83 30.45 20.91
C THR A 303 23.78 29.68 21.82
N SER A 304 24.00 28.39 21.53
CA SER A 304 25.03 27.57 22.16
C SER A 304 26.43 28.12 21.87
N SER A 305 27.29 28.15 22.89
CA SER A 305 28.72 28.46 22.76
C SER A 305 29.49 27.46 21.89
N HIS A 306 28.89 26.32 21.58
CA HIS A 306 29.49 25.24 20.78
C HIS A 306 29.18 25.33 19.28
N LEU A 307 28.35 26.27 18.85
CA LEU A 307 28.05 26.50 17.43
C LEU A 307 29.05 27.51 16.82
N PRO A 308 29.83 27.15 15.78
CA PRO A 308 30.69 28.11 15.09
C PRO A 308 29.84 29.15 14.34
N LEU A 309 30.16 30.44 14.50
CA LEU A 309 29.40 31.54 13.86
C LEU A 309 29.70 31.70 12.36
N ASP A 310 30.77 31.08 11.88
CA ASP A 310 31.24 31.08 10.50
C ASP A 310 30.77 29.86 9.69
N GLU A 311 30.22 28.84 10.34
CA GLU A 311 29.64 27.59 9.80
C GLU A 311 28.73 27.79 8.57
N ASP A 312 28.63 26.78 7.69
CA ASP A 312 27.68 26.82 6.56
C ASP A 312 26.23 26.84 7.10
N PRO A 313 25.41 27.87 6.78
CA PRO A 313 24.02 27.93 7.21
C PRO A 313 23.19 26.69 6.85
N MET A 314 23.55 25.93 5.80
CA MET A 314 22.93 24.65 5.48
C MET A 314 23.22 23.57 6.52
N ILE A 315 24.45 23.49 7.04
CA ILE A 315 24.83 22.54 8.09
C ILE A 315 24.08 22.85 9.38
N VAL A 316 23.98 24.13 9.75
CA VAL A 316 23.22 24.56 10.94
C VAL A 316 21.72 24.27 10.79
N ARG A 317 21.14 24.51 9.60
CA ARG A 317 19.75 24.11 9.31
C ARG A 317 19.58 22.59 9.35
N ARG A 318 20.50 21.82 8.79
CA ARG A 318 20.50 20.35 8.84
C ARG A 318 20.45 19.85 10.29
N ARG A 319 21.33 20.36 11.16
CA ARG A 319 21.32 20.07 12.61
C ARG A 319 19.95 20.37 13.24
N TRP A 320 19.34 21.51 12.90
CA TRP A 320 17.97 21.85 13.34
C TRP A 320 16.87 20.94 12.78
N VAL A 321 17.01 20.42 11.55
CA VAL A 321 16.07 19.43 10.98
C VAL A 321 16.21 18.08 11.67
N LEU A 322 17.43 17.64 11.96
CA LEU A 322 17.70 16.35 12.62
C LEU A 322 17.02 16.25 13.99
N VAL A 323 17.15 17.26 14.85
CA VAL A 323 16.47 17.27 16.17
C VAL A 323 14.94 17.27 16.04
N GLN A 324 14.36 17.85 14.98
CA GLN A 324 12.91 17.83 14.80
C GLN A 324 12.38 16.52 14.22
N ALA A 325 13.14 15.85 13.35
CA ALA A 325 12.75 14.59 12.71
C ALA A 325 13.01 13.36 13.60
N LEU A 326 14.10 13.40 14.38
CA LEU A 326 14.49 12.37 15.34
C LEU A 326 14.79 13.05 16.70
N PRO A 327 13.75 13.54 17.40
CA PRO A 327 13.93 14.22 18.67
C PRO A 327 14.44 13.26 19.75
N PRO A 328 15.45 13.65 20.53
CA PRO A 328 15.95 12.84 21.64
C PRO A 328 14.83 12.63 22.66
N SER A 329 14.79 11.44 23.24
CA SER A 329 13.73 11.01 24.16
C SER A 329 14.29 10.63 25.53
N ALA A 330 13.69 11.21 26.57
CA ALA A 330 13.89 10.83 27.97
C ALA A 330 12.71 9.94 28.42
N ARG A 331 12.68 9.57 29.71
CA ARG A 331 11.67 8.64 30.27
C ARG A 331 10.22 9.02 29.96
N ASP A 332 9.88 10.30 30.04
CA ASP A 332 8.48 10.77 30.02
C ASP A 332 8.05 11.42 28.68
N GLY A 333 9.00 11.65 27.76
CA GLY A 333 8.74 12.33 26.50
C GLY A 333 9.99 12.66 25.68
N ASP A 334 9.76 13.10 24.44
CA ASP A 334 10.78 13.73 23.61
C ASP A 334 10.98 15.21 24.01
N ILE A 335 12.13 15.79 23.65
CA ILE A 335 12.52 17.16 24.01
C ILE A 335 11.40 18.21 23.84
N PHE A 336 10.66 18.20 22.73
CA PHE A 336 9.60 19.19 22.49
C PHE A 336 8.35 18.84 23.28
N ALA A 337 7.99 17.55 23.37
CA ALA A 337 6.85 17.10 24.17
C ALA A 337 7.01 17.47 25.66
N SER A 338 8.21 17.27 26.24
CA SER A 338 8.51 17.64 27.63
C SER A 338 8.38 19.15 27.88
N ILE A 339 8.83 19.98 26.93
CA ILE A 339 8.71 21.44 27.04
C ILE A 339 7.24 21.88 26.87
N VAL A 340 6.49 21.29 25.93
CA VAL A 340 5.04 21.53 25.79
C VAL A 340 4.28 21.18 27.08
N ASP A 341 4.62 20.06 27.73
CA ASP A 341 4.01 19.69 29.01
C ASP A 341 4.38 20.68 30.14
N SER A 342 5.60 21.23 30.15
CA SER A 342 6.00 22.29 31.10
C SER A 342 5.22 23.61 30.93
N LEU A 343 4.72 23.88 29.72
CA LEU A 343 3.96 25.09 29.38
C LEU A 343 2.46 24.99 29.70
N GLN A 344 1.97 23.86 30.21
CA GLN A 344 0.53 23.63 30.49
C GLN A 344 -0.11 24.66 31.43
N TYR A 345 0.68 25.40 32.24
CA TYR A 345 0.22 26.46 33.14
C TYR A 345 0.71 27.88 32.77
N ALA A 346 1.43 28.04 31.65
CA ALA A 346 1.92 29.34 31.19
C ALA A 346 0.79 30.21 30.61
N ASP A 347 0.95 31.54 30.71
CA ASP A 347 0.02 32.46 30.06
C ASP A 347 0.30 32.62 28.55
N THR A 348 -0.77 32.72 27.75
CA THR A 348 -0.70 32.83 26.29
C THR A 348 0.08 34.07 25.83
N ALA A 349 -0.18 35.24 26.42
CA ALA A 349 0.52 36.47 26.04
C ALA A 349 2.00 36.42 26.42
N VAL A 350 2.34 35.72 27.51
CA VAL A 350 3.72 35.44 27.92
C VAL A 350 4.42 34.54 26.89
N MET A 351 3.81 33.42 26.46
CA MET A 351 4.39 32.52 25.46
C MET A 351 4.62 33.19 24.10
N HIS A 352 3.64 33.95 23.61
CA HIS A 352 3.77 34.73 22.37
C HIS A 352 4.89 35.79 22.47
N THR A 353 4.96 36.51 23.60
CA THR A 353 6.00 37.51 23.86
C THR A 353 7.39 36.87 23.99
N LEU A 354 7.51 35.72 24.64
CA LEU A 354 8.76 34.96 24.73
C LEU A 354 9.21 34.51 23.34
N SER A 355 8.33 33.93 22.53
CA SER A 355 8.63 33.49 21.16
C SER A 355 9.26 34.59 20.29
N ASN A 356 8.65 35.78 20.26
CA ASN A 356 9.17 36.94 19.53
C ASN A 356 10.51 37.45 20.08
N ASN A 357 10.66 37.51 21.41
CA ASN A 357 11.93 37.90 22.05
C ASN A 357 13.05 36.90 21.75
N MET A 358 12.76 35.60 21.74
CA MET A 358 13.73 34.55 21.47
C MET A 358 14.24 34.59 20.03
N LEU A 359 13.34 34.77 19.04
CA LEU A 359 13.75 34.97 17.63
C LEU A 359 14.58 36.25 17.45
N SER A 360 14.21 37.34 18.15
CA SER A 360 14.99 38.58 18.14
C SER A 360 16.39 38.41 18.75
N GLU A 361 16.51 37.62 19.83
CA GLU A 361 17.80 37.29 20.44
C GLU A 361 18.67 36.43 19.51
N ILE A 362 18.09 35.43 18.83
CA ILE A 362 18.79 34.62 17.82
C ILE A 362 19.37 35.54 16.75
N ARG A 363 18.53 36.35 16.09
CA ARG A 363 18.94 37.28 15.02
C ARG A 363 20.10 38.19 15.46
N ARG A 364 20.05 38.70 16.69
CA ARG A 364 21.10 39.54 17.28
C ARG A 364 22.40 38.77 17.57
N LYS A 365 22.32 37.50 18.00
CA LYS A 365 23.48 36.70 18.39
C LYS A 365 24.19 36.02 17.21
N VAL A 366 23.45 35.40 16.28
CA VAL A 366 24.04 34.66 15.14
C VAL A 366 24.12 35.46 13.85
N GLY A 367 23.42 36.59 13.78
CA GLY A 367 23.41 37.48 12.63
C GLY A 367 22.63 36.96 11.43
N ALA A 368 22.41 37.85 10.46
CA ALA A 368 21.61 37.57 9.27
C ALA A 368 22.25 36.55 8.30
N LYS A 369 23.56 36.26 8.42
CA LYS A 369 24.25 35.22 7.62
C LYS A 369 23.70 33.83 7.93
N LEU A 370 23.60 33.49 9.22
CA LEU A 370 23.09 32.20 9.68
C LEU A 370 21.56 32.20 9.74
N PHE A 371 20.95 33.25 10.28
CA PHE A 371 19.50 33.35 10.51
C PHE A 371 18.92 34.66 9.91
N PRO A 372 18.68 34.70 8.58
CA PRO A 372 18.15 35.88 7.90
C PRO A 372 16.68 36.16 8.27
N ASP A 373 16.26 37.42 8.16
CA ASP A 373 14.88 37.86 8.42
C ASP A 373 13.92 37.56 7.26
N ASN A 374 13.73 36.28 7.00
CA ASN A 374 12.95 35.76 5.87
C ASN A 374 11.71 34.97 6.29
N GLY A 375 11.28 35.10 7.56
CA GLY A 375 10.24 34.28 8.18
C GLY A 375 10.59 32.80 8.30
N LEU A 376 9.69 32.02 8.90
CA LEU A 376 9.79 30.56 9.04
C LEU A 376 8.78 29.85 8.14
N PHE A 377 9.17 28.72 7.56
CA PHE A 377 8.22 27.76 6.99
C PHE A 377 7.65 26.84 8.08
N VAL A 378 6.45 26.27 7.86
CA VAL A 378 5.92 25.19 8.69
C VAL A 378 5.50 24.02 7.81
N VAL A 379 6.10 22.86 8.04
CA VAL A 379 5.69 21.60 7.42
C VAL A 379 4.81 20.84 8.40
N PHE A 380 3.61 20.46 7.94
CA PHE A 380 2.75 19.46 8.58
C PHE A 380 2.91 18.14 7.84
N ASP A 381 3.58 17.15 8.44
CA ASP A 381 3.63 15.80 7.88
C ASP A 381 2.58 14.88 8.50
N GLU A 382 2.08 13.95 7.68
CA GLU A 382 0.86 13.17 7.91
C GLU A 382 -0.35 14.06 8.30
N ALA A 383 -0.49 15.20 7.63
CA ALA A 383 -1.47 16.25 7.92
C ALA A 383 -2.93 15.77 7.92
N GLN A 384 -3.26 14.65 7.24
CA GLN A 384 -4.59 14.05 7.31
C GLN A 384 -5.00 13.65 8.74
N VAL A 385 -4.04 13.35 9.62
CA VAL A 385 -4.33 13.06 11.04
C VAL A 385 -4.89 14.30 11.75
N ALA A 386 -4.30 15.47 11.53
CA ALA A 386 -4.84 16.73 12.05
C ALA A 386 -6.13 17.16 11.33
N ALA A 387 -6.36 16.75 10.09
CA ALA A 387 -7.62 16.98 9.37
C ALA A 387 -8.78 16.10 9.89
N GLN A 388 -8.49 15.00 10.57
CA GLN A 388 -9.47 14.06 11.14
C GLN A 388 -9.66 14.23 12.66
N GLN A 389 -8.81 15.02 13.32
CA GLN A 389 -8.93 15.35 14.75
C GLN A 389 -9.80 16.59 15.00
N LEU A 390 -10.59 16.56 16.08
CA LEU A 390 -11.42 17.66 16.57
C LEU A 390 -12.36 18.26 15.50
N THR A 391 -12.84 17.44 14.57
CA THR A 391 -13.67 17.81 13.40
C THR A 391 -14.93 18.62 13.75
N ASN A 392 -15.44 18.48 14.98
CA ASN A 392 -16.64 19.18 15.46
C ASN A 392 -16.35 20.32 16.46
N ALA A 393 -15.09 20.56 16.84
CA ALA A 393 -14.75 21.55 17.85
C ALA A 393 -14.81 23.00 17.32
N PHE A 394 -14.36 23.23 16.08
CA PHE A 394 -14.18 24.59 15.55
C PHE A 394 -15.35 25.02 14.68
N ARG A 395 -16.28 25.80 15.21
CA ARG A 395 -17.44 26.28 14.45
C ARG A 395 -17.20 27.65 13.81
N SER A 396 -17.48 27.76 12.52
CA SER A 396 -17.51 29.02 11.78
C SER A 396 -18.63 29.93 12.29
N SER A 397 -18.32 31.18 12.62
CA SER A 397 -19.31 32.18 13.06
C SER A 397 -20.23 32.67 11.94
N THR A 398 -19.78 32.63 10.69
CA THR A 398 -20.53 33.11 9.51
C THR A 398 -21.35 32.02 8.83
N THR A 399 -20.79 30.80 8.73
CA THR A 399 -21.41 29.68 8.00
C THR A 399 -21.98 28.60 8.91
N GLY A 400 -21.72 28.64 10.21
CA GLY A 400 -22.14 27.61 11.17
C GLY A 400 -21.48 26.24 10.98
N THR A 401 -20.62 26.07 9.96
CA THR A 401 -19.93 24.81 9.63
C THR A 401 -18.82 24.51 10.63
N THR A 402 -18.68 23.25 11.02
CA THR A 402 -17.56 22.77 11.82
C THR A 402 -16.31 22.54 10.95
N ARG A 403 -15.13 22.64 11.56
CA ARG A 403 -13.81 22.51 10.93
C ARG A 403 -12.86 21.71 11.86
N PRO A 404 -11.87 20.99 11.32
CA PRO A 404 -10.91 20.21 12.12
C PRO A 404 -9.78 21.07 12.71
N VAL A 405 -8.98 20.49 13.60
CA VAL A 405 -7.85 21.19 14.24
C VAL A 405 -6.80 21.69 13.23
N LEU A 406 -6.60 20.99 12.10
CA LEU A 406 -5.71 21.46 11.03
C LEU A 406 -6.10 22.86 10.52
N HIS A 407 -7.40 23.12 10.34
CA HIS A 407 -7.88 24.44 9.93
C HIS A 407 -7.56 25.50 10.99
N ALA A 408 -7.85 25.21 12.26
CA ALA A 408 -7.59 26.13 13.36
C ALA A 408 -6.10 26.50 13.45
N PHE A 409 -5.22 25.51 13.31
CA PHE A 409 -3.78 25.73 13.37
C PHE A 409 -3.25 26.48 12.14
N CYS A 410 -3.70 26.14 10.92
CA CYS A 410 -3.32 26.91 9.73
C CYS A 410 -3.76 28.37 9.86
N ARG A 411 -4.97 28.64 10.39
CA ARG A 411 -5.44 30.01 10.64
C ARG A 411 -4.54 30.77 11.62
N PHE A 412 -4.19 30.13 12.75
CA PHE A 412 -3.25 30.69 13.73
C PHE A 412 -1.88 31.02 13.10
N LEU A 413 -1.36 30.16 12.22
CA LEU A 413 -0.09 30.40 11.54
C LEU A 413 -0.17 31.51 10.47
N TRP A 414 -1.28 31.64 9.74
CA TRP A 414 -1.48 32.73 8.78
C TRP A 414 -1.71 34.09 9.46
N GLU A 415 -2.23 34.08 10.69
CA GLU A 415 -2.38 35.27 11.54
C GLU A 415 -1.04 35.69 12.23
N ALA A 416 -0.01 34.84 12.17
CA ALA A 416 1.30 35.07 12.78
C ALA A 416 2.33 35.65 11.80
N ASN A 417 2.77 36.89 12.04
CA ASN A 417 3.80 37.62 11.27
C ASN A 417 5.17 36.92 11.15
N LEU A 418 5.37 35.80 11.85
CA LEU A 418 6.60 35.00 11.85
C LEU A 418 6.65 33.97 10.70
N ILE A 419 5.51 33.64 10.10
CA ILE A 419 5.38 32.51 9.17
C ILE A 419 5.38 33.00 7.72
N ARG A 420 6.29 32.46 6.91
CA ARG A 420 6.40 32.74 5.47
C ARG A 420 5.52 31.83 4.62
N GLY A 421 5.37 30.57 5.02
CA GLY A 421 4.59 29.61 4.26
C GLY A 421 4.32 28.31 5.00
N VAL A 422 3.27 27.62 4.57
CA VAL A 422 2.77 26.38 5.17
C VAL A 422 2.76 25.26 4.13
N ILE A 423 3.36 24.12 4.45
CA ILE A 423 3.39 22.93 3.60
C ILE A 423 2.56 21.85 4.27
N LEU A 424 1.48 21.43 3.61
CA LEU A 424 0.65 20.31 4.02
C LEU A 424 1.12 19.06 3.29
N ALA A 425 1.76 18.13 3.99
CA ALA A 425 2.17 16.83 3.45
C ALA A 425 1.26 15.74 4.04
N GLY A 426 0.63 14.96 3.16
CA GLY A 426 -0.32 13.94 3.59
C GLY A 426 -0.67 12.96 2.49
N THR A 427 -1.08 11.76 2.90
CA THR A 427 -1.48 10.67 1.99
C THR A 427 -2.99 10.67 1.77
N GLY A 428 -3.75 10.78 2.86
CA GLY A 428 -5.21 10.85 2.86
C GLY A 428 -5.81 12.25 2.94
N LEU A 429 -5.03 13.29 2.67
CA LEU A 429 -5.53 14.67 2.70
C LEU A 429 -6.27 14.96 1.39
N SER A 430 -7.59 14.83 1.40
CA SER A 430 -8.39 15.07 0.19
C SER A 430 -8.34 16.55 -0.22
N MET A 431 -8.51 16.84 -1.51
CA MET A 431 -8.60 18.24 -1.97
C MET A 431 -9.74 19.00 -1.28
N GLN A 432 -10.83 18.32 -0.91
CA GLN A 432 -11.91 18.91 -0.11
C GLN A 432 -11.45 19.27 1.32
N MET A 433 -10.62 18.45 1.98
CA MET A 433 -10.03 18.78 3.28
C MET A 433 -9.10 20.00 3.17
N VAL A 434 -8.30 20.09 2.11
CA VAL A 434 -7.44 21.27 1.84
C VAL A 434 -8.29 22.50 1.57
N GLN A 435 -9.29 22.43 0.68
CA GLN A 435 -10.20 23.53 0.40
C GLN A 435 -10.95 24.00 1.66
N THR A 436 -11.41 23.08 2.51
CA THR A 436 -12.05 23.40 3.80
C THR A 436 -11.07 24.07 4.77
N THR A 437 -9.81 23.60 4.80
CA THR A 437 -8.71 24.19 5.58
C THR A 437 -8.37 25.60 5.09
N MET A 438 -8.46 25.85 3.78
CA MET A 438 -8.09 27.11 3.14
C MET A 438 -9.27 28.08 2.89
N ALA A 439 -10.51 27.72 3.25
CA ALA A 439 -11.68 28.59 3.14
C ALA A 439 -11.75 29.66 4.25
N SER A 440 -10.62 30.31 4.56
CA SER A 440 -10.49 31.36 5.59
C SER A 440 -9.96 32.66 4.97
N HIS A 441 -10.29 33.81 5.57
CA HIS A 441 -9.82 35.11 5.08
C HIS A 441 -8.28 35.24 5.16
N GLY A 442 -7.64 34.63 6.17
CA GLY A 442 -6.16 34.63 6.30
C GLY A 442 -5.45 33.84 5.20
N ALA A 443 -6.07 32.77 4.69
CA ALA A 443 -5.55 32.04 3.54
C ALA A 443 -5.60 32.88 2.25
N GLN A 444 -6.64 33.73 2.11
CA GLN A 444 -6.80 34.62 0.96
C GLN A 444 -5.83 35.80 0.99
N SER A 445 -5.49 36.33 2.17
CA SER A 445 -4.49 37.40 2.30
C SER A 445 -3.06 36.93 2.06
N MET A 446 -2.72 35.67 2.40
CA MET A 446 -1.40 35.10 2.08
C MET A 446 -1.28 34.56 0.64
N SER A 447 -2.36 34.54 -0.16
CA SER A 447 -2.32 34.16 -1.58
C SER A 447 -3.18 35.08 -2.45
N PRO A 448 -2.78 36.35 -2.66
CA PRO A 448 -3.63 37.35 -3.32
C PRO A 448 -3.86 37.15 -4.82
N SER A 449 -3.11 36.27 -5.51
CA SER A 449 -3.08 36.26 -6.99
C SER A 449 -2.74 34.92 -7.68
N SER A 450 -2.64 33.80 -6.97
CA SER A 450 -2.22 32.53 -7.59
C SER A 450 -2.96 31.30 -7.04
N SER A 451 -3.28 30.38 -7.96
CA SER A 451 -3.91 29.09 -7.67
C SER A 451 -3.11 28.27 -6.66
N GLN A 452 -3.82 27.58 -5.76
CA GLN A 452 -3.29 26.61 -4.79
C GLN A 452 -2.20 25.73 -5.41
N LEU A 453 -0.97 25.76 -4.87
CA LEU A 453 0.08 24.88 -5.36
C LEU A 453 -0.11 23.48 -4.80
N VAL A 454 -0.70 22.60 -5.61
CA VAL A 454 -0.68 21.16 -5.38
C VAL A 454 0.55 20.58 -6.07
N LEU A 455 1.55 20.16 -5.30
CA LEU A 455 2.72 19.46 -5.81
C LEU A 455 2.51 17.95 -5.69
N THR A 456 2.41 17.27 -6.83
CA THR A 456 2.39 15.80 -6.93
C THR A 456 3.76 15.23 -7.30
N GLU A 457 4.66 16.06 -7.83
CA GLU A 457 6.01 15.71 -8.29
C GLU A 457 6.99 15.48 -7.13
N VAL A 458 6.80 14.40 -6.37
CA VAL A 458 7.80 13.91 -5.39
C VAL A 458 8.91 13.08 -6.05
N GLY A 459 8.66 12.50 -7.23
CA GLY A 459 9.58 11.62 -7.95
C GLY A 459 9.36 10.12 -7.68
N ARG A 460 9.99 9.28 -8.51
CA ARG A 460 9.98 7.81 -8.45
C ARG A 460 11.25 7.24 -9.09
N PHE A 461 11.62 6.02 -8.75
CA PHE A 461 12.55 5.22 -9.55
C PHE A 461 11.80 4.62 -10.74
N GLN A 462 12.30 4.82 -11.96
CA GLN A 462 11.81 4.14 -13.15
C GLN A 462 12.57 2.83 -13.36
N GLN A 463 11.91 1.84 -13.96
CA GLN A 463 12.48 0.51 -14.15
C GLN A 463 13.75 0.58 -15.01
N GLY A 464 14.89 0.25 -14.43
CA GLY A 464 16.18 0.24 -15.11
C GLY A 464 16.83 1.62 -15.32
N ASP A 465 16.35 2.69 -14.68
CA ASP A 465 16.99 4.00 -14.80
C ASP A 465 18.35 4.08 -14.07
N ALA A 466 19.16 5.07 -14.47
CA ALA A 466 20.49 5.27 -13.91
C ALA A 466 20.47 5.78 -12.46
N ALA A 467 19.40 6.47 -12.03
CA ALA A 467 19.29 7.04 -10.70
C ALA A 467 19.01 5.96 -9.65
N HIS A 468 18.14 5.00 -9.96
CA HIS A 468 17.86 3.82 -9.15
C HIS A 468 19.09 2.94 -9.04
N ARG A 469 19.81 2.73 -10.14
CA ARG A 469 21.11 2.03 -10.14
C ARG A 469 22.12 2.70 -9.21
N ALA A 470 22.37 3.99 -9.39
CA ALA A 470 23.33 4.73 -8.56
C ALA A 470 22.95 4.73 -7.07
N TYR A 471 21.64 4.81 -6.77
CA TYR A 471 21.14 4.70 -5.40
C TYR A 471 21.39 3.30 -4.81
N ILE A 472 21.11 2.23 -5.57
CA ILE A 472 21.39 0.85 -5.13
C ILE A 472 22.90 0.67 -4.91
N GLU A 473 23.73 1.02 -5.88
CA GLU A 473 25.19 0.83 -5.84
C GLU A 473 25.86 1.60 -4.69
N LYS A 474 25.29 2.75 -4.28
CA LYS A 474 25.76 3.52 -3.11
C LYS A 474 25.51 2.82 -1.77
N TYR A 475 24.39 2.12 -1.61
CA TYR A 475 23.93 1.62 -0.31
C TYR A 475 23.97 0.10 -0.15
N LEU A 476 23.99 -0.66 -1.26
CA LEU A 476 23.94 -2.12 -1.27
C LEU A 476 25.26 -2.70 -0.71
N PRO A 477 25.22 -3.52 0.37
CA PRO A 477 26.43 -4.18 0.86
C PRO A 477 27.00 -5.16 -0.19
N PRO A 478 28.33 -5.23 -0.32
CA PRO A 478 28.99 -6.05 -1.34
C PRO A 478 28.70 -7.53 -1.12
N CYS A 479 28.35 -8.26 -2.20
CA CYS A 479 28.21 -9.71 -2.17
C CYS A 479 29.58 -10.36 -2.39
N ARG A 480 29.85 -11.52 -1.78
CA ARG A 480 31.10 -12.27 -2.00
C ARG A 480 31.31 -12.71 -3.46
N ASN A 481 30.23 -12.95 -4.20
CA ASN A 481 30.25 -13.42 -5.58
C ASN A 481 29.80 -12.30 -6.54
N PRO A 482 30.64 -11.81 -7.47
CA PRO A 482 30.28 -10.75 -8.42
C PRO A 482 29.10 -11.07 -9.34
N LYS A 483 28.90 -12.35 -9.74
CA LYS A 483 27.74 -12.77 -10.53
C LYS A 483 26.45 -12.65 -9.72
N SER A 484 26.50 -13.10 -8.45
CA SER A 484 25.40 -12.94 -7.49
C SER A 484 25.07 -11.46 -7.26
N HIS A 485 26.10 -10.60 -7.06
CA HIS A 485 25.92 -9.16 -6.90
C HIS A 485 25.24 -8.51 -8.12
N LYS A 486 25.73 -8.79 -9.33
CA LYS A 486 25.13 -8.29 -10.58
C LYS A 486 23.68 -8.74 -10.72
N ARG A 487 23.37 -9.99 -10.38
CA ARG A 487 22.00 -10.52 -10.39
C ARG A 487 21.13 -9.84 -9.32
N LEU A 488 21.65 -9.64 -8.10
CA LEU A 488 20.93 -8.97 -7.01
C LEU A 488 20.53 -7.54 -7.40
N VAL A 489 21.47 -6.75 -7.94
CA VAL A 489 21.17 -5.40 -8.47
C VAL A 489 20.07 -5.45 -9.54
N GLN A 490 20.11 -6.41 -10.47
CA GLN A 490 19.02 -6.58 -11.45
C GLN A 490 17.67 -6.94 -10.81
N ARG A 491 17.65 -7.77 -9.76
CA ARG A 491 16.41 -8.10 -9.03
C ARG A 491 15.83 -6.86 -8.36
N ILE A 492 16.67 -6.02 -7.73
CA ILE A 492 16.22 -4.77 -7.08
C ILE A 492 15.71 -3.77 -8.13
N LEU A 493 16.44 -3.55 -9.23
CA LEU A 493 16.03 -2.67 -10.33
C LEU A 493 14.71 -3.09 -10.98
N TYR A 494 14.43 -4.40 -11.03
CA TYR A 494 13.17 -4.92 -11.55
C TYR A 494 12.05 -4.76 -10.51
N TRP A 495 12.16 -5.46 -9.38
CA TRP A 495 11.06 -5.63 -8.42
C TRP A 495 10.77 -4.39 -7.58
N PHE A 496 11.79 -3.59 -7.24
CA PHE A 496 11.68 -2.44 -6.34
C PHE A 496 11.65 -1.09 -7.08
N SER A 497 11.38 -1.11 -8.39
CA SER A 497 11.04 0.09 -9.17
C SER A 497 9.70 0.69 -8.71
N GLY A 498 9.53 2.01 -8.86
CA GLY A 498 8.40 2.75 -8.30
C GLY A 498 8.81 3.71 -7.20
N ARG A 499 8.02 3.77 -6.11
CA ARG A 499 8.25 4.71 -5.00
C ARG A 499 9.55 4.38 -4.23
N TYR A 500 10.16 5.39 -3.62
CA TYR A 500 11.49 5.26 -3.00
C TYR A 500 11.54 4.30 -1.80
N ARG A 501 10.49 4.27 -0.97
CA ARG A 501 10.53 3.58 0.34
C ARG A 501 10.81 2.08 0.26
N PRO A 502 10.18 1.25 -0.61
CA PRO A 502 10.52 -0.17 -0.74
C PRO A 502 12.02 -0.42 -1.01
N THR A 503 12.64 0.31 -1.95
CA THR A 503 14.08 0.20 -2.22
C THR A 503 14.90 0.55 -0.98
N ALA A 504 14.58 1.66 -0.32
CA ALA A 504 15.27 2.06 0.91
C ALA A 504 15.11 1.02 2.04
N CYS A 505 13.90 0.48 2.26
CA CYS A 505 13.64 -0.56 3.26
C CYS A 505 14.48 -1.82 3.03
N LEU A 506 14.61 -2.27 1.77
CA LEU A 506 15.46 -3.43 1.44
C LEU A 506 16.93 -3.16 1.75
N LEU A 507 17.43 -1.97 1.41
CA LEU A 507 18.83 -1.58 1.65
C LEU A 507 19.13 -1.40 3.14
N GLU A 508 18.22 -0.78 3.91
CA GLU A 508 18.26 -0.71 5.39
C GLU A 508 18.31 -2.13 5.99
N LEU A 509 17.45 -3.05 5.50
CA LEU A 509 17.40 -4.43 5.98
C LEU A 509 18.70 -5.18 5.67
N LEU A 510 19.15 -5.20 4.40
CA LEU A 510 20.37 -5.89 3.97
C LEU A 510 21.62 -5.42 4.74
N ARG A 511 21.70 -4.13 5.08
CA ARG A 511 22.79 -3.58 5.91
C ARG A 511 22.64 -3.98 7.38
N SER A 512 21.44 -3.87 7.96
CA SER A 512 21.21 -4.26 9.37
C SER A 512 21.37 -5.77 9.64
N THR A 513 21.34 -6.60 8.60
CA THR A 513 21.63 -8.05 8.67
C THR A 513 23.04 -8.43 8.22
N GLN A 514 23.84 -7.51 7.68
CA GLN A 514 25.11 -7.83 7.02
C GLN A 514 26.12 -8.57 7.92
N ALA A 515 26.18 -8.21 9.21
CA ALA A 515 27.07 -8.86 10.17
C ALA A 515 26.70 -10.33 10.45
N ASN A 516 25.40 -10.63 10.47
CA ASN A 516 24.87 -11.95 10.89
C ASN A 516 24.55 -12.86 9.69
N GLN A 517 24.16 -12.31 8.54
CA GLN A 517 23.77 -13.02 7.31
C GLN A 517 24.30 -12.30 6.05
N PRO A 518 25.63 -12.20 5.85
CA PRO A 518 26.21 -11.54 4.68
C PRO A 518 25.93 -12.26 3.34
N ASN A 519 25.49 -13.53 3.39
CA ASN A 519 25.31 -14.39 2.23
C ASN A 519 23.85 -14.86 2.03
N SER A 520 22.85 -14.14 2.55
CA SER A 520 21.42 -14.48 2.41
C SER A 520 20.61 -13.37 1.71
N GLN A 521 21.24 -12.65 0.80
CA GLN A 521 20.74 -11.40 0.25
C GLN A 521 19.61 -11.61 -0.78
N HIS A 522 19.65 -12.69 -1.56
CA HIS A 522 18.56 -13.08 -2.45
C HIS A 522 17.35 -13.58 -1.67
N ARG A 523 17.56 -14.40 -0.62
CA ARG A 523 16.49 -14.85 0.29
C ARG A 523 15.85 -13.69 1.04
N ILE A 524 16.65 -12.73 1.53
CA ILE A 524 16.13 -11.50 2.18
C ILE A 524 15.24 -10.70 1.21
N LEU A 525 15.66 -10.56 -0.04
CA LEU A 525 14.86 -9.88 -1.08
C LEU A 525 13.52 -10.59 -1.30
N SER A 526 13.54 -11.90 -1.56
CA SER A 526 12.32 -12.69 -1.80
C SER A 526 11.39 -12.74 -0.58
N ALA A 527 11.94 -12.93 0.62
CA ALA A 527 11.16 -12.92 1.86
C ALA A 527 10.54 -11.55 2.15
N LEU A 528 11.24 -10.45 1.86
CA LEU A 528 10.66 -9.10 1.98
C LEU A 528 9.55 -8.89 0.95
N VAL A 529 9.73 -9.29 -0.31
CA VAL A 529 8.66 -9.19 -1.33
C VAL A 529 7.45 -10.03 -0.95
N TYR A 530 7.65 -11.27 -0.50
CA TYR A 530 6.57 -12.11 0.02
C TYR A 530 5.88 -11.47 1.23
N THR A 531 6.63 -10.90 2.18
CA THR A 531 6.07 -10.18 3.33
C THR A 531 5.19 -9.01 2.89
N LEU A 532 5.67 -8.19 1.96
CA LEU A 532 4.95 -7.00 1.47
C LEU A 532 3.73 -7.33 0.60
N THR A 533 3.77 -8.42 -0.16
CA THR A 533 2.82 -8.67 -1.27
C THR A 533 2.06 -9.98 -1.20
N GLY A 534 2.51 -10.97 -0.41
CA GLY A 534 2.05 -12.35 -0.43
C GLY A 534 2.43 -13.15 -1.68
N PHE A 535 3.25 -12.59 -2.57
CA PHE A 535 3.68 -13.22 -3.82
C PHE A 535 5.09 -13.81 -3.71
N THR A 536 5.28 -15.05 -4.17
CA THR A 536 6.55 -15.78 -4.12
C THR A 536 7.36 -15.55 -5.40
N LEU A 537 8.50 -14.90 -5.27
CA LEU A 537 9.43 -14.74 -6.40
C LEU A 537 10.07 -16.08 -6.75
N THR A 538 10.11 -16.40 -8.05
CA THR A 538 10.80 -17.60 -8.55
C THR A 538 12.05 -17.25 -9.37
N ASP A 539 12.38 -15.97 -9.55
CA ASP A 539 13.39 -15.53 -10.54
C ASP A 539 14.87 -15.82 -10.18
N ALA A 540 15.15 -16.43 -9.03
CA ALA A 540 16.51 -16.73 -8.57
C ALA A 540 16.56 -17.93 -7.59
N ILE A 541 15.75 -18.97 -7.83
CA ILE A 541 15.68 -20.15 -6.94
C ILE A 541 17.07 -20.79 -6.76
N ASP A 542 17.84 -20.91 -7.84
CA ASP A 542 19.21 -21.44 -7.87
C ASP A 542 20.16 -20.69 -6.92
N LEU A 543 20.05 -19.36 -6.88
CA LEU A 543 20.84 -18.52 -5.99
C LEU A 543 20.35 -18.62 -4.56
N GLU A 544 19.04 -18.67 -4.34
CA GLU A 544 18.46 -18.80 -2.99
C GLU A 544 18.75 -20.17 -2.37
N GLU A 545 18.69 -21.27 -3.13
CA GLU A 545 19.11 -22.61 -2.69
C GLU A 545 20.58 -22.63 -2.23
N ALA A 546 21.45 -21.87 -2.87
CA ALA A 546 22.86 -21.71 -2.49
C ALA A 546 23.10 -20.77 -1.28
N GLU A 547 22.09 -20.02 -0.82
CA GLU A 547 22.19 -19.13 0.34
C GLU A 547 21.71 -19.79 1.65
N PRO A 548 22.31 -19.49 2.81
CA PRO A 548 21.83 -19.96 4.11
C PRO A 548 20.42 -19.47 4.44
N ALA A 549 19.64 -20.31 5.13
CA ALA A 549 18.29 -19.96 5.60
C ALA A 549 18.27 -18.74 6.52
N LEU A 550 17.16 -18.00 6.49
CA LEU A 550 16.98 -16.76 7.27
C LEU A 550 16.69 -17.07 8.75
N THR A 551 17.28 -16.31 9.67
CA THR A 551 16.90 -16.39 11.10
C THR A 551 15.56 -15.71 11.38
N SER A 552 14.89 -16.15 12.44
CA SER A 552 13.64 -15.55 12.94
C SER A 552 13.77 -14.06 13.32
N GLU A 553 14.97 -13.60 13.69
CA GLU A 553 15.26 -12.19 13.91
C GLU A 553 15.17 -11.38 12.60
N THR A 554 15.67 -11.94 11.50
CA THR A 554 15.68 -11.30 10.19
C THR A 554 14.29 -11.23 9.58
N THR A 555 13.50 -12.29 9.70
CA THR A 555 12.09 -12.27 9.28
C THR A 555 11.25 -11.38 10.20
N GLY A 556 11.49 -11.36 11.51
CA GLY A 556 10.86 -10.42 12.45
C GLY A 556 11.13 -8.95 12.09
N LYS A 557 12.37 -8.62 11.69
CA LYS A 557 12.74 -7.28 11.19
C LYS A 557 11.98 -6.86 9.93
N MET A 558 11.44 -7.78 9.12
CA MET A 558 10.68 -7.42 7.91
C MET A 558 9.30 -6.82 8.22
N VAL A 559 8.68 -7.22 9.34
CA VAL A 559 7.34 -6.76 9.74
C VAL A 559 7.29 -5.24 9.96
N LYS A 560 8.41 -4.61 10.35
CA LYS A 560 8.51 -3.15 10.56
C LYS A 560 8.33 -2.32 9.28
N TYR A 561 8.33 -2.97 8.11
CA TYR A 561 8.15 -2.33 6.80
C TYR A 561 6.73 -2.50 6.23
N LEU A 562 5.83 -3.16 6.94
CA LEU A 562 4.42 -3.28 6.54
C LEU A 562 3.57 -2.07 6.99
N PRO A 563 2.50 -1.74 6.23
CA PRO A 563 2.10 -2.30 4.95
C PRO A 563 2.62 -1.48 3.75
N ILE A 564 2.76 -2.10 2.56
CA ILE A 564 3.14 -1.37 1.33
C ILE A 564 2.01 -0.45 0.80
N SER A 565 0.76 -0.84 1.04
CA SER A 565 -0.45 -0.10 0.70
C SER A 565 -1.53 -0.39 1.74
N SER A 566 -2.59 0.42 1.78
CA SER A 566 -3.77 0.14 2.60
C SER A 566 -4.93 -0.48 1.78
N ALA A 567 -4.64 -1.21 0.70
CA ALA A 567 -5.64 -1.73 -0.23
C ALA A 567 -6.76 -2.58 0.41
N GLU A 568 -6.50 -3.26 1.52
CA GLU A 568 -7.53 -3.97 2.33
C GLU A 568 -8.71 -3.05 2.72
N ARG A 569 -8.48 -1.73 2.87
CA ARG A 569 -9.53 -0.73 3.16
C ARG A 569 -10.48 -0.46 1.99
N LEU A 570 -10.18 -0.93 0.76
CA LEU A 570 -11.13 -0.88 -0.37
C LEU A 570 -12.44 -1.59 -0.02
N PHE A 571 -12.35 -2.73 0.66
CA PHE A 571 -13.47 -3.62 0.96
C PHE A 571 -14.23 -3.24 2.25
N GLN A 572 -13.83 -2.15 2.91
CA GLN A 572 -14.40 -1.67 4.18
C GLN A 572 -15.48 -0.58 3.98
N GLY A 573 -16.06 -0.47 2.78
CA GLY A 573 -17.10 0.51 2.46
C GLY A 573 -17.59 0.42 1.02
N SER A 574 -18.42 1.38 0.62
CA SER A 574 -19.08 1.43 -0.70
C SER A 574 -18.15 1.84 -1.86
N ASN A 575 -17.03 1.13 -2.05
CA ASN A 575 -16.04 1.41 -3.09
C ASN A 575 -16.13 0.43 -4.29
N SER A 576 -17.30 -0.19 -4.54
CA SER A 576 -17.45 -1.26 -5.54
C SER A 576 -16.98 -0.86 -6.94
N GLU A 577 -17.31 0.35 -7.38
CA GLU A 577 -16.85 0.90 -8.66
C GLU A 577 -15.31 0.98 -8.75
N LEU A 578 -14.64 1.44 -7.69
CA LEU A 578 -13.18 1.50 -7.62
C LEU A 578 -12.57 0.09 -7.58
N VAL A 579 -13.20 -0.86 -6.88
CA VAL A 579 -12.80 -2.27 -6.89
C VAL A 579 -12.89 -2.86 -8.30
N ASP A 580 -14.00 -2.67 -9.02
CA ASP A 580 -14.18 -3.19 -10.38
C ASP A 580 -13.17 -2.59 -11.38
N HIS A 581 -12.92 -1.28 -11.29
CA HIS A 581 -11.93 -0.60 -12.14
C HIS A 581 -10.50 -1.06 -11.82
N LEU A 582 -10.13 -1.18 -10.55
CA LEU A 582 -8.82 -1.68 -10.14
C LEU A 582 -8.63 -3.14 -10.55
N LEU A 583 -9.63 -4.01 -10.34
CA LEU A 583 -9.59 -5.40 -10.82
C LEU A 583 -9.35 -5.45 -12.33
N HIS A 584 -10.04 -4.60 -13.11
CA HIS A 584 -9.81 -4.54 -14.55
C HIS A 584 -8.38 -4.12 -14.90
N VAL A 585 -7.84 -3.07 -14.27
CA VAL A 585 -6.47 -2.59 -14.52
C VAL A 585 -5.40 -3.60 -14.07
N ILE A 586 -5.56 -4.22 -12.90
CA ILE A 586 -4.66 -5.27 -12.40
C ILE A 586 -4.64 -6.44 -13.39
N MET A 587 -5.78 -6.88 -13.88
CA MET A 587 -5.86 -8.01 -14.81
C MET A 587 -5.30 -7.67 -16.19
N ARG A 588 -5.48 -6.44 -16.70
CA ARG A 588 -4.81 -5.97 -17.93
C ARG A 588 -3.29 -5.92 -17.79
N TRP A 589 -2.77 -5.53 -16.62
CA TRP A 589 -1.34 -5.59 -16.32
C TRP A 589 -0.87 -7.05 -16.26
N ARG A 590 -1.50 -7.87 -15.41
CA ARG A 590 -1.12 -9.27 -15.17
C ARG A 590 -1.20 -10.11 -16.44
N ILE A 591 -2.30 -10.09 -17.19
CA ILE A 591 -2.49 -10.96 -18.37
C ILE A 591 -1.98 -10.30 -19.65
N GLY A 592 -2.12 -8.99 -19.80
CA GLY A 592 -1.78 -8.29 -21.05
C GLY A 592 -0.39 -7.65 -21.13
N SER A 593 0.31 -7.47 -20.01
CA SER A 593 1.45 -6.53 -19.88
C SER A 593 1.12 -5.12 -20.36
N GLN A 594 -0.13 -4.67 -20.18
CA GLN A 594 -0.57 -3.34 -20.62
C GLN A 594 -0.59 -2.35 -19.45
N PRO A 595 0.35 -1.38 -19.38
CA PRO A 595 0.23 -0.26 -18.45
C PRO A 595 -1.09 0.46 -18.72
N THR A 596 -1.90 0.64 -17.68
CA THR A 596 -3.20 1.31 -17.81
C THR A 596 -3.23 2.47 -16.82
N THR A 597 -3.36 3.69 -17.35
CA THR A 597 -3.73 4.86 -16.57
C THR A 597 -5.19 4.70 -16.14
N LEU A 598 -5.51 4.97 -14.88
CA LEU A 598 -6.88 4.91 -14.37
C LEU A 598 -7.64 6.18 -14.81
N PRO A 599 -8.58 6.09 -15.77
CA PRO A 599 -9.40 7.23 -16.21
C PRO A 599 -10.60 7.34 -15.26
N MET A 600 -10.32 7.49 -13.97
CA MET A 600 -11.33 7.48 -12.92
C MET A 600 -11.72 8.89 -12.53
N GLU A 601 -12.79 9.39 -13.13
CA GLU A 601 -13.50 10.53 -12.56
C GLU A 601 -13.84 10.22 -11.08
N HIS A 602 -13.61 11.21 -10.21
CA HIS A 602 -13.94 11.20 -8.77
C HIS A 602 -13.16 10.26 -7.81
N HIS A 603 -12.48 9.20 -8.27
CA HIS A 603 -11.81 8.23 -7.36
C HIS A 603 -10.28 8.36 -7.24
N HIS A 604 -9.63 9.24 -8.01
CA HIS A 604 -8.16 9.40 -7.99
C HIS A 604 -7.57 9.61 -6.59
N HIS A 605 -8.18 10.49 -5.79
CA HIS A 605 -7.72 10.75 -4.42
C HIS A 605 -7.76 9.50 -3.53
N LYS A 606 -8.73 8.59 -3.75
CA LYS A 606 -8.87 7.38 -2.94
C LYS A 606 -7.79 6.36 -3.29
N ALA A 607 -7.46 6.20 -4.57
CA ALA A 607 -6.34 5.36 -4.99
C ALA A 607 -5.00 5.86 -4.41
N VAL A 608 -4.78 7.18 -4.35
CA VAL A 608 -3.58 7.77 -3.75
C VAL A 608 -3.55 7.63 -2.22
N GLU A 609 -4.67 7.87 -1.52
CA GLU A 609 -4.81 7.65 -0.07
C GLU A 609 -4.44 6.22 0.31
N LEU A 610 -4.95 5.25 -0.45
CA LEU A 610 -4.73 3.83 -0.18
C LEU A 610 -3.34 3.35 -0.60
N GLY A 611 -2.52 4.22 -1.20
CA GLY A 611 -1.17 3.87 -1.66
C GLY A 611 -1.13 2.99 -2.91
N ILE A 612 -2.20 3.01 -3.71
CA ILE A 612 -2.44 2.08 -4.83
C ILE A 612 -1.78 2.56 -6.14
N GLY A 613 -1.69 3.87 -6.37
CA GLY A 613 -1.09 4.38 -7.61
C GLY A 613 -0.49 5.78 -7.48
N LEU A 614 0.33 6.13 -8.46
CA LEU A 614 1.08 7.38 -8.54
C LEU A 614 0.38 8.33 -9.51
N LEU A 615 0.17 9.58 -9.09
CA LEU A 615 -0.32 10.63 -10.00
C LEU A 615 0.72 10.90 -11.08
N GLU A 616 0.30 10.85 -12.34
CA GLU A 616 1.20 11.12 -13.45
C GLU A 616 1.39 12.60 -13.71
N ARG A 617 2.55 12.92 -14.28
CA ARG A 617 2.91 14.26 -14.71
C ARG A 617 2.17 14.60 -16.00
N LEU A 618 1.15 15.45 -15.89
CA LEU A 618 0.64 16.16 -17.05
C LEU A 618 1.54 17.35 -17.37
N ASN A 619 1.70 17.65 -18.67
CA ASN A 619 2.46 18.81 -19.09
C ASN A 619 1.74 20.09 -18.63
N LEU A 620 2.46 20.95 -17.90
CA LEU A 620 1.97 22.19 -17.26
C LEU A 620 1.35 23.22 -18.22
N ALA A 621 1.34 22.96 -19.53
CA ALA A 621 0.61 23.75 -20.52
C ALA A 621 -0.91 23.63 -20.36
N GLU A 622 -1.42 22.49 -19.88
CA GLU A 622 -2.85 22.31 -19.63
C GLU A 622 -3.18 22.62 -18.17
N LYS A 623 -4.08 23.60 -17.96
CA LYS A 623 -4.67 23.93 -16.65
C LYS A 623 -5.69 22.89 -16.20
N LEU A 624 -5.29 21.62 -16.15
CA LEU A 624 -6.11 20.56 -15.59
C LEU A 624 -6.24 20.78 -14.08
N LYS A 625 -7.48 20.66 -13.58
CA LYS A 625 -7.75 20.79 -12.15
C LYS A 625 -7.12 19.59 -11.41
N PRO A 626 -6.61 19.76 -10.17
CA PRO A 626 -5.99 18.67 -9.42
C PRO A 626 -6.90 17.43 -9.22
N GLU A 627 -8.22 17.62 -9.23
CA GLU A 627 -9.22 16.53 -9.17
C GLU A 627 -9.28 15.62 -10.42
N ASN A 628 -8.60 15.97 -11.52
CA ASN A 628 -8.64 15.23 -12.79
C ASN A 628 -7.29 14.58 -13.16
N LEU A 629 -6.30 14.57 -12.26
CA LEU A 629 -4.95 14.05 -12.54
C LEU A 629 -4.96 12.50 -12.60
N PRO A 630 -4.56 11.87 -13.73
CA PRO A 630 -4.63 10.43 -13.88
C PRO A 630 -3.70 9.71 -12.90
N VAL A 631 -4.20 8.60 -12.35
CA VAL A 631 -3.44 7.71 -11.47
C VAL A 631 -2.86 6.56 -12.30
N SER A 632 -1.54 6.41 -12.30
CA SER A 632 -0.84 5.24 -12.85
C SER A 632 -0.68 4.14 -11.82
N LEU A 633 -1.00 2.91 -12.22
CA LEU A 633 -0.52 1.70 -11.57
C LEU A 633 0.68 1.19 -12.36
N CYS A 634 1.90 1.46 -11.86
CA CYS A 634 3.15 1.15 -12.56
C CYS A 634 4.24 0.55 -11.64
N GLU A 635 3.86 0.05 -10.47
CA GLU A 635 4.78 -0.41 -9.43
C GLU A 635 4.60 -1.93 -9.22
N PRO A 636 5.58 -2.78 -9.56
CA PRO A 636 5.44 -4.24 -9.50
C PRO A 636 4.92 -4.76 -8.15
N LEU A 637 5.50 -4.31 -7.04
CA LEU A 637 5.08 -4.75 -5.71
C LEU A 637 3.64 -4.35 -5.36
N VAL A 638 3.15 -3.22 -5.88
CA VAL A 638 1.79 -2.76 -5.61
C VAL A 638 0.79 -3.58 -6.42
N VAL A 639 1.09 -3.88 -7.68
CA VAL A 639 0.29 -4.80 -8.51
C VAL A 639 0.19 -6.18 -7.86
N LEU A 640 1.33 -6.73 -7.41
CA LEU A 640 1.37 -8.04 -6.75
C LEU A 640 0.57 -8.04 -5.44
N HIS A 641 0.76 -7.03 -4.58
CA HIS A 641 0.00 -6.88 -3.34
C HIS A 641 -1.51 -6.77 -3.60
N LEU A 642 -1.93 -5.97 -4.58
CA LEU A 642 -3.34 -5.88 -4.97
C LEU A 642 -3.87 -7.23 -5.46
N SER A 643 -3.13 -7.95 -6.30
CA SER A 643 -3.54 -9.28 -6.79
C SER A 643 -3.83 -10.24 -5.62
N THR A 644 -3.00 -10.24 -4.59
CA THR A 644 -3.19 -11.02 -3.36
C THR A 644 -4.38 -10.56 -2.54
N VAL A 645 -4.57 -9.24 -2.33
CA VAL A 645 -5.71 -8.70 -1.58
C VAL A 645 -7.03 -9.07 -2.28
N PHE A 646 -7.13 -8.87 -3.59
CA PHE A 646 -8.33 -9.15 -4.38
C PHE A 646 -8.71 -10.64 -4.35
N GLN A 647 -7.72 -11.54 -4.36
CA GLN A 647 -7.95 -13.00 -4.23
C GLN A 647 -8.54 -13.42 -2.86
N LYS A 648 -8.46 -12.59 -1.82
CA LYS A 648 -9.13 -12.86 -0.52
C LYS A 648 -10.63 -12.57 -0.54
N HIS A 649 -11.14 -11.87 -1.56
CA HIS A 649 -12.52 -11.39 -1.61
C HIS A 649 -13.29 -12.02 -2.78
N ASN A 650 -14.26 -12.89 -2.45
CA ASN A 650 -15.02 -13.71 -3.42
C ASN A 650 -15.68 -12.94 -4.59
N HIS A 651 -15.96 -11.65 -4.44
CA HIS A 651 -16.58 -10.80 -5.46
C HIS A 651 -15.56 -10.02 -6.32
N ALA A 652 -14.26 -10.13 -6.03
CA ALA A 652 -13.19 -9.38 -6.70
C ALA A 652 -12.12 -10.33 -7.26
N THR A 653 -12.50 -11.55 -7.61
CA THR A 653 -11.58 -12.60 -8.07
C THR A 653 -11.29 -12.53 -9.56
N ASN A 654 -10.22 -13.23 -9.97
CA ASN A 654 -9.89 -13.48 -11.37
C ASN A 654 -11.08 -14.10 -12.16
N ALA A 655 -11.82 -15.03 -11.53
CA ALA A 655 -13.03 -15.61 -12.11
C ALA A 655 -14.12 -14.55 -12.29
N THR A 656 -14.36 -13.70 -11.28
CA THR A 656 -15.34 -12.61 -11.38
C THR A 656 -15.00 -11.62 -12.49
N TRP A 657 -13.71 -11.29 -12.68
CA TRP A 657 -13.25 -10.43 -13.77
C TRP A 657 -13.59 -11.00 -15.15
N ILE A 658 -13.30 -12.28 -15.38
CA ILE A 658 -13.54 -12.90 -16.69
C ILE A 658 -15.04 -13.13 -16.95
N SER A 659 -15.82 -13.52 -15.92
CA SER A 659 -17.28 -13.56 -15.99
C SER A 659 -17.84 -12.18 -16.37
N ASN A 660 -17.33 -11.09 -15.78
CA ASN A 660 -17.74 -9.73 -16.14
C ASN A 660 -17.27 -9.31 -17.55
N ALA A 661 -16.14 -9.82 -18.05
CA ALA A 661 -15.73 -9.61 -19.44
C ALA A 661 -16.70 -10.28 -20.43
N PHE A 662 -17.06 -11.54 -20.20
CA PHE A 662 -18.08 -12.25 -20.99
C PHE A 662 -19.45 -11.57 -20.93
N SER A 663 -19.91 -11.15 -19.75
CA SER A 663 -21.18 -10.42 -19.61
C SER A 663 -21.20 -9.12 -20.41
N ARG A 664 -20.08 -8.39 -20.50
CA ARG A 664 -19.96 -7.17 -21.35
C ARG A 664 -19.79 -7.47 -22.84
N ALA A 665 -19.23 -8.63 -23.19
CA ALA A 665 -19.11 -9.08 -24.57
C ALA A 665 -20.47 -9.48 -25.18
N HIS A 666 -21.48 -9.77 -24.35
CA HIS A 666 -22.88 -9.95 -24.77
C HIS A 666 -23.35 -8.83 -25.70
N ASP A 667 -23.15 -7.58 -25.26
CA ASP A 667 -23.63 -6.38 -25.96
C ASP A 667 -22.66 -5.91 -27.06
N LYS A 668 -21.49 -6.56 -27.16
CA LYS A 668 -20.41 -6.24 -28.10
C LYS A 668 -19.77 -7.53 -28.62
N PRO A 669 -20.38 -8.23 -29.59
CA PRO A 669 -19.92 -9.55 -30.05
C PRO A 669 -18.44 -9.60 -30.47
N ALA A 670 -17.89 -8.49 -31.00
CA ALA A 670 -16.47 -8.37 -31.35
C ALA A 670 -15.51 -8.52 -30.16
N ALA A 671 -15.96 -8.28 -28.92
CA ALA A 671 -15.15 -8.46 -27.71
C ALA A 671 -15.15 -9.91 -27.18
N LEU A 672 -15.99 -10.79 -27.74
CA LEU A 672 -16.16 -12.17 -27.25
C LEU A 672 -14.94 -13.06 -27.53
N GLY A 673 -14.30 -12.89 -28.70
CA GLY A 673 -13.06 -13.57 -29.05
C GLY A 673 -11.91 -13.27 -28.08
N PRO A 674 -11.49 -11.99 -27.94
CA PRO A 674 -10.46 -11.60 -26.98
C PRO A 674 -10.74 -12.00 -25.53
N SER A 675 -12.02 -11.95 -25.10
CA SER A 675 -12.41 -12.43 -23.77
C SER A 675 -12.20 -13.94 -23.62
N PHE A 676 -12.42 -14.73 -24.68
CA PHE A 676 -12.21 -16.17 -24.66
C PHE A 676 -10.72 -16.57 -24.74
N GLU A 677 -9.89 -15.78 -25.43
CA GLU A 677 -8.43 -15.92 -25.42
C GLU A 677 -7.87 -15.73 -24.00
N GLU A 678 -8.28 -14.63 -23.33
CA GLU A 678 -7.90 -14.34 -21.94
C GLU A 678 -8.40 -15.44 -20.99
N ALA A 679 -9.66 -15.87 -21.11
CA ALA A 679 -10.22 -16.97 -20.32
C ALA A 679 -9.43 -18.28 -20.50
N THR A 680 -8.97 -18.57 -21.71
CA THR A 680 -8.18 -19.76 -22.04
C THR A 680 -6.83 -19.73 -21.34
N ALA A 681 -6.12 -18.59 -21.36
CA ALA A 681 -4.87 -18.42 -20.61
C ALA A 681 -5.07 -18.60 -19.10
N MET A 682 -6.18 -18.07 -18.55
CA MET A 682 -6.51 -18.18 -17.13
C MET A 682 -6.82 -19.63 -16.71
N VAL A 683 -7.52 -20.40 -17.55
CA VAL A 683 -7.78 -21.84 -17.32
C VAL A 683 -6.48 -22.65 -17.35
N LEU A 684 -5.58 -22.38 -18.31
CA LEU A 684 -4.28 -23.05 -18.37
C LEU A 684 -3.44 -22.74 -17.11
N LEU A 685 -3.41 -21.48 -16.66
CA LEU A 685 -2.75 -21.09 -15.41
C LEU A 685 -3.40 -21.71 -14.17
N GLN A 686 -4.73 -21.86 -14.15
CA GLN A 686 -5.45 -22.50 -13.05
C GLN A 686 -5.17 -24.00 -12.93
N LYS A 687 -4.99 -24.70 -14.06
CA LYS A 687 -4.86 -26.17 -14.10
C LYS A 687 -3.40 -26.65 -14.07
N PHE A 688 -2.48 -25.91 -14.69
CA PHE A 688 -1.06 -26.27 -14.77
C PHE A 688 -0.14 -25.38 -13.91
N GLY A 689 -0.61 -24.25 -13.38
CA GLY A 689 0.21 -23.34 -12.58
C GLY A 689 0.33 -23.79 -11.12
N GLY A 690 1.55 -23.88 -10.61
CA GLY A 690 1.89 -24.27 -9.23
C GLY A 690 1.67 -25.75 -8.89
N ASN A 691 0.69 -26.40 -9.50
CA ASN A 691 0.38 -27.82 -9.32
C ASN A 691 0.46 -28.54 -10.68
N PRO A 692 1.36 -29.52 -10.87
CA PRO A 692 1.40 -30.28 -12.11
C PRO A 692 0.24 -31.27 -12.20
N CYS A 693 -0.40 -31.39 -13.36
CA CYS A 693 -1.50 -32.34 -13.65
C CYS A 693 -1.26 -33.08 -14.98
N THR A 694 -2.06 -34.10 -15.31
CA THR A 694 -1.86 -34.80 -16.59
C THR A 694 -2.42 -33.99 -17.75
N LEU A 695 -1.76 -34.05 -18.91
CA LEU A 695 -2.25 -33.37 -20.11
C LEU A 695 -3.68 -33.81 -20.47
N SER A 696 -4.02 -35.08 -20.26
CA SER A 696 -5.35 -35.63 -20.51
C SER A 696 -6.42 -35.16 -19.52
N ASP A 697 -6.07 -34.66 -18.33
CA ASP A 697 -7.04 -34.06 -17.41
C ASP A 697 -7.58 -32.74 -17.97
N VAL A 698 -6.74 -31.99 -18.68
CA VAL A 698 -7.05 -30.65 -19.22
C VAL A 698 -7.48 -30.69 -20.69
N PHE A 699 -6.90 -31.60 -21.48
CA PHE A 699 -7.14 -31.73 -22.91
C PHE A 699 -7.87 -33.03 -23.27
N HIS A 700 -8.63 -32.99 -24.37
CA HIS A 700 -9.01 -34.18 -25.13
C HIS A 700 -7.94 -34.44 -26.18
N CYS A 701 -7.20 -35.53 -26.00
CA CYS A 701 -6.10 -35.97 -26.86
C CYS A 701 -6.19 -37.48 -27.10
N ALA A 702 -5.66 -37.94 -28.23
CA ALA A 702 -5.23 -39.33 -28.42
C ALA A 702 -3.70 -39.38 -28.32
N GLN A 703 -3.10 -40.59 -28.22
CA GLN A 703 -1.64 -40.84 -28.08
C GLN A 703 -1.06 -40.72 -26.65
N PRO A 704 0.08 -41.40 -26.33
CA PRO A 704 0.57 -41.57 -24.95
C PRO A 704 1.04 -40.30 -24.25
N TRP A 705 1.19 -39.18 -24.96
CA TRP A 705 1.51 -37.91 -24.32
C TRP A 705 0.40 -37.43 -23.37
N GLY A 706 -0.85 -37.85 -23.57
CA GLY A 706 -1.95 -37.50 -22.67
C GLY A 706 -1.75 -37.90 -21.21
N SER A 707 -1.08 -39.02 -20.92
CA SER A 707 -0.82 -39.45 -19.55
C SER A 707 0.39 -38.76 -18.90
N ARG A 708 1.10 -37.90 -19.62
CA ARG A 708 2.25 -37.16 -19.11
C ARG A 708 1.82 -36.07 -18.13
N LYS A 709 2.56 -35.94 -17.03
CA LYS A 709 2.32 -34.92 -16.02
C LYS A 709 3.12 -33.67 -16.37
N ALA A 710 2.43 -32.56 -16.56
CA ALA A 710 3.03 -31.30 -16.98
C ALA A 710 2.72 -30.17 -15.98
N THR A 711 3.59 -29.17 -15.94
CA THR A 711 3.38 -27.91 -15.21
C THR A 711 3.63 -26.72 -16.13
N LEU A 712 2.96 -25.61 -15.87
CA LEU A 712 3.17 -24.35 -16.56
C LEU A 712 4.44 -23.69 -16.04
N VAL A 713 5.23 -23.12 -16.94
CA VAL A 713 6.52 -22.49 -16.62
C VAL A 713 6.70 -21.16 -17.35
N ALA A 714 7.47 -20.27 -16.74
CA ALA A 714 7.96 -19.05 -17.36
C ALA A 714 9.40 -19.25 -17.81
N LEU A 715 9.78 -18.69 -18.97
CA LEU A 715 11.16 -18.69 -19.45
C LEU A 715 11.77 -17.28 -19.36
N LYS A 716 13.08 -17.20 -19.11
CA LYS A 716 13.83 -15.94 -19.04
C LYS A 716 15.28 -16.20 -19.44
N ARG A 717 15.85 -15.35 -20.28
CA ARG A 717 17.27 -15.44 -20.65
C ARG A 717 18.15 -14.83 -19.54
N GLY A 718 19.14 -15.60 -19.10
CA GLY A 718 20.10 -15.24 -18.07
C GLY A 718 21.16 -14.23 -18.55
N ILE A 719 22.06 -13.84 -17.64
CA ILE A 719 23.17 -12.90 -17.93
C ILE A 719 24.26 -13.57 -18.78
N ASP A 720 24.37 -14.89 -18.67
CA ASP A 720 25.17 -15.80 -19.49
C ASP A 720 24.59 -16.02 -20.90
N GLY A 721 23.35 -15.57 -21.15
CA GLY A 721 22.66 -15.78 -22.42
C GLY A 721 21.91 -17.12 -22.50
N GLU A 722 22.01 -17.98 -21.48
CA GLU A 722 21.26 -19.24 -21.41
C GLU A 722 19.78 -18.99 -21.11
N MET A 723 18.89 -19.80 -21.66
CA MET A 723 17.48 -19.77 -21.26
C MET A 723 17.32 -20.54 -19.95
N GLN A 724 16.55 -19.98 -19.02
CA GLN A 724 16.25 -20.56 -17.72
C GLN A 724 14.74 -20.75 -17.56
N CYS A 725 14.35 -21.86 -16.91
CA CYS A 725 12.97 -22.25 -16.66
C CYS A 725 12.57 -21.95 -15.22
N PHE A 726 11.36 -21.41 -14.99
CA PHE A 726 10.88 -21.01 -13.68
C PHE A 726 9.44 -21.49 -13.43
N PRO A 727 9.12 -22.00 -12.24
CA PRO A 727 7.74 -22.35 -11.89
C PRO A 727 6.90 -21.07 -11.75
N VAL A 728 5.62 -21.18 -12.10
CA VAL A 728 4.67 -20.06 -12.07
C VAL A 728 3.30 -20.51 -11.58
N SER A 729 2.58 -19.61 -10.92
CA SER A 729 1.20 -19.79 -10.49
C SER A 729 0.50 -18.42 -10.40
N TRP A 730 -0.72 -18.37 -9.85
CA TRP A 730 -1.36 -17.10 -9.53
C TRP A 730 -0.61 -16.27 -8.48
N THR A 731 0.09 -16.93 -7.56
CA THR A 731 0.77 -16.34 -6.40
C THR A 731 2.30 -16.51 -6.42
N SER A 732 2.87 -17.04 -7.51
CA SER A 732 4.32 -17.17 -7.69
C SER A 732 4.76 -16.94 -9.15
N GLY A 733 5.99 -16.48 -9.36
CA GLY A 733 6.53 -16.26 -10.71
C GLY A 733 7.81 -15.42 -10.80
N SER A 734 8.38 -15.33 -11.99
CA SER A 734 9.64 -14.62 -12.28
C SER A 734 9.48 -13.25 -12.96
N SER A 735 8.23 -12.82 -13.13
CA SER A 735 7.76 -11.50 -13.54
C SER A 735 6.48 -11.13 -12.78
N ASP A 736 6.22 -9.84 -12.61
CA ASP A 736 4.95 -9.28 -12.14
C ASP A 736 3.83 -9.38 -13.19
N CYS A 737 4.18 -9.64 -14.46
CA CYS A 737 3.25 -9.96 -15.54
C CYS A 737 3.29 -11.47 -15.89
N LEU A 738 2.13 -12.03 -16.23
CA LEU A 738 1.95 -13.41 -16.66
C LEU A 738 1.90 -13.54 -18.19
N GLY A 739 1.36 -12.55 -18.92
CA GLY A 739 1.25 -12.60 -20.38
C GLY A 739 1.74 -11.34 -21.09
N TYR A 740 2.10 -11.48 -22.37
CA TYR A 740 2.60 -10.42 -23.25
C TYR A 740 1.70 -10.30 -24.47
N LYS A 741 1.18 -9.11 -24.76
CA LYS A 741 0.41 -8.83 -25.99
C LYS A 741 1.32 -8.18 -27.03
N ALA A 742 1.75 -8.96 -28.02
CA ALA A 742 2.53 -8.49 -29.14
C ALA A 742 1.63 -7.79 -30.19
N THR A 743 2.17 -6.76 -30.80
CA THR A 743 1.52 -5.93 -31.84
C THR A 743 2.20 -6.06 -33.20
N SER A 744 3.34 -6.77 -33.27
CA SER A 744 4.10 -7.00 -34.50
C SER A 744 4.89 -8.32 -34.47
N PRO A 745 5.27 -8.88 -35.64
CA PRO A 745 6.12 -10.07 -35.71
C PRO A 745 7.47 -9.94 -35.01
N SER A 746 8.04 -8.74 -34.98
CA SER A 746 9.27 -8.45 -34.22
C SER A 746 9.10 -8.57 -32.71
N GLU A 747 7.92 -8.25 -32.17
CA GLU A 747 7.62 -8.42 -30.74
C GLU A 747 7.36 -9.89 -30.40
N VAL A 748 6.76 -10.65 -31.33
CA VAL A 748 6.64 -12.11 -31.25
C VAL A 748 8.01 -12.80 -31.20
N LEU A 749 8.91 -12.47 -32.14
CA LEU A 749 10.29 -12.96 -32.13
C LEU A 749 11.01 -12.60 -30.82
N SER A 750 10.98 -11.32 -30.42
CA SER A 750 11.65 -10.86 -29.20
C SER A 750 11.11 -11.52 -27.93
N PHE A 751 9.81 -11.88 -27.92
CA PHE A 751 9.25 -12.72 -26.85
C PHE A 751 9.91 -14.10 -26.85
N PHE A 752 9.94 -14.84 -27.97
CA PHE A 752 10.53 -16.18 -27.98
C PHE A 752 12.05 -16.17 -27.71
N GLU A 753 12.77 -15.15 -28.17
CA GLU A 753 14.19 -14.93 -27.83
C GLU A 753 14.40 -14.76 -26.32
N ASN A 754 13.52 -14.03 -25.63
CA ASN A 754 13.56 -13.84 -24.18
C ASN A 754 12.18 -13.43 -23.65
N PRO A 755 11.36 -14.35 -23.09
CA PRO A 755 10.04 -14.02 -22.57
C PRO A 755 10.07 -13.12 -21.32
N ARG A 756 11.26 -12.82 -20.78
CA ARG A 756 11.50 -11.98 -19.59
C ARG A 756 10.73 -12.44 -18.35
N GLY A 757 10.48 -13.74 -18.21
CA GLY A 757 9.73 -14.33 -17.10
C GLY A 757 8.21 -14.28 -17.26
N LYS A 758 7.70 -13.91 -18.44
CA LYS A 758 6.27 -14.05 -18.78
C LYS A 758 6.00 -15.48 -19.26
N VAL A 759 4.77 -15.92 -19.04
CA VAL A 759 4.29 -17.28 -19.30
C VAL A 759 3.62 -17.38 -20.67
N PHE A 760 2.79 -16.38 -20.97
CA PHE A 760 1.92 -16.36 -22.13
C PHE A 760 2.37 -15.32 -23.16
N LEU A 761 2.20 -15.64 -24.44
CA LEU A 761 2.24 -14.69 -25.55
C LEU A 761 0.87 -14.71 -26.22
N PHE A 762 0.24 -13.55 -26.32
CA PHE A 762 -0.82 -13.27 -27.28
C PHE A 762 -0.10 -12.63 -28.49
N PRO A 763 0.06 -13.35 -29.61
CA PRO A 763 0.80 -12.85 -30.75
C PRO A 763 0.01 -11.76 -31.49
N ASP A 764 0.63 -11.13 -32.48
CA ASP A 764 -0.11 -10.24 -33.35
C ASP A 764 -1.11 -11.00 -34.24
N HIS A 765 -2.18 -10.32 -34.64
CA HIS A 765 -3.32 -10.89 -35.36
C HIS A 765 -3.02 -11.55 -36.71
N HIS A 766 -1.79 -11.47 -37.25
CA HIS A 766 -1.40 -12.18 -38.47
C HIS A 766 -0.71 -13.53 -38.21
N MET A 767 -0.27 -13.83 -36.98
CA MET A 767 0.55 -15.02 -36.73
C MET A 767 -0.20 -16.33 -36.97
N GLY A 768 -1.48 -16.39 -36.60
CA GLY A 768 -2.33 -17.57 -36.70
C GLY A 768 -2.93 -17.96 -35.35
N PRO A 769 -2.13 -18.44 -34.38
CA PRO A 769 -2.59 -18.77 -33.02
C PRO A 769 -3.06 -17.53 -32.29
N ASP A 770 -3.96 -17.71 -31.31
CA ASP A 770 -4.44 -16.61 -30.48
C ASP A 770 -3.68 -16.53 -29.12
N LEU A 771 -3.01 -17.62 -28.73
CA LEU A 771 -2.26 -17.72 -27.48
C LEU A 771 -1.14 -18.78 -27.57
N PHE A 772 0.01 -18.49 -26.95
CA PHE A 772 1.07 -19.46 -26.65
C PHE A 772 1.37 -19.53 -25.15
N GLY A 773 1.87 -20.69 -24.69
CA GLY A 773 2.48 -20.85 -23.37
C GLY A 773 3.44 -22.04 -23.30
N PHE A 774 4.28 -22.10 -22.27
CA PHE A 774 5.28 -23.16 -22.08
C PHE A 774 4.86 -24.15 -21.00
N LEU A 775 4.78 -25.43 -21.35
CA LEU A 775 4.64 -26.52 -20.39
C LEU A 775 5.98 -27.25 -20.23
N GLN A 776 6.26 -27.71 -19.02
CA GLN A 776 7.36 -28.61 -18.72
C GLN A 776 6.82 -29.95 -18.23
N ASP A 777 7.32 -31.05 -18.81
CA ASP A 777 7.11 -32.39 -18.29
C ASP A 777 7.85 -32.59 -16.96
N VAL A 778 7.15 -33.10 -15.95
CA VAL A 778 7.65 -33.21 -14.57
C VAL A 778 8.73 -34.29 -14.44
N ASP A 779 8.67 -35.34 -15.25
CA ASP A 779 9.51 -36.54 -15.08
C ASP A 779 10.75 -36.49 -15.98
N SER A 780 10.64 -35.94 -17.20
CA SER A 780 11.73 -35.81 -18.16
C SER A 780 12.36 -34.41 -18.23
N GLY A 781 11.70 -33.40 -17.65
CA GLY A 781 12.11 -32.00 -17.74
C GLY A 781 11.90 -31.37 -19.13
N GLU A 782 11.39 -32.14 -20.10
CA GLU A 782 11.19 -31.71 -21.48
C GLU A 782 10.25 -30.50 -21.57
N LEU A 783 10.65 -29.50 -22.35
CA LEU A 783 9.84 -28.30 -22.59
C LEU A 783 9.03 -28.43 -23.87
N THR A 784 7.75 -28.08 -23.75
CA THR A 784 6.71 -28.17 -24.77
C THR A 784 6.11 -26.78 -25.00
N LEU A 785 6.14 -26.29 -26.24
CA LEU A 785 5.43 -25.07 -26.61
C LEU A 785 3.98 -25.41 -26.96
N VAL A 786 3.03 -24.83 -26.24
CA VAL A 786 1.60 -24.99 -26.50
C VAL A 786 1.12 -23.80 -27.33
N GLY A 787 0.68 -24.03 -28.56
CA GLY A 787 -0.02 -23.04 -29.38
C GLY A 787 -1.53 -23.31 -29.36
N VAL A 788 -2.32 -22.27 -29.11
CA VAL A 788 -3.78 -22.39 -28.91
C VAL A 788 -4.54 -21.54 -29.91
N GLN A 789 -5.56 -22.13 -30.53
CA GLN A 789 -6.61 -21.38 -31.23
C GLN A 789 -7.88 -21.32 -30.37
N ALA A 790 -8.30 -20.14 -29.99
CA ALA A 790 -9.59 -19.87 -29.37
C ALA A 790 -10.66 -19.70 -30.47
N LYS A 791 -11.66 -20.61 -30.49
CA LYS A 791 -12.80 -20.56 -31.42
C LYS A 791 -14.12 -20.76 -30.66
N ILE A 792 -14.77 -19.64 -30.36
CA ILE A 792 -16.06 -19.57 -29.68
C ILE A 792 -17.21 -19.60 -30.70
N LYS A 793 -17.79 -20.78 -30.90
CA LYS A 793 -18.90 -21.07 -31.83
C LYS A 793 -19.77 -22.21 -31.29
N ASN A 794 -21.05 -22.24 -31.66
CA ASN A 794 -21.96 -23.36 -31.33
C ASN A 794 -21.51 -24.69 -31.95
N SER A 795 -20.93 -24.65 -33.15
CA SER A 795 -20.34 -25.81 -33.81
C SER A 795 -19.16 -25.42 -34.70
N LEU A 796 -18.23 -26.34 -34.89
CA LEU A 796 -17.14 -26.24 -35.86
C LEU A 796 -17.39 -27.20 -37.03
N ASP A 797 -17.71 -26.63 -38.19
CA ASP A 797 -17.68 -27.36 -39.46
C ASP A 797 -16.24 -27.82 -39.79
N SER A 798 -16.12 -28.80 -40.68
CA SER A 798 -14.83 -29.41 -41.00
C SER A 798 -13.82 -28.43 -41.62
N ALA A 799 -14.30 -27.38 -42.31
CA ALA A 799 -13.46 -26.37 -42.92
C ALA A 799 -12.87 -25.42 -41.86
N THR A 800 -13.70 -24.95 -40.93
CA THR A 800 -13.31 -24.14 -39.78
C THR A 800 -12.37 -24.92 -38.86
N TRP A 801 -12.66 -26.21 -38.60
CA TRP A 801 -11.77 -27.10 -37.84
C TRP A 801 -10.39 -27.21 -38.50
N THR A 802 -10.34 -27.54 -39.79
CA THR A 802 -9.08 -27.66 -40.54
C THR A 802 -8.32 -26.33 -40.60
N SER A 803 -9.03 -25.20 -40.72
CA SER A 803 -8.43 -23.87 -40.69
C SER A 803 -7.86 -23.52 -39.30
N ALA A 804 -8.53 -23.91 -38.21
CA ALA A 804 -8.07 -23.67 -36.85
C ALA A 804 -6.87 -24.56 -36.48
N LEU A 805 -6.83 -25.81 -36.97
CA LEU A 805 -5.67 -26.69 -36.83
C LEU A 805 -4.48 -26.19 -37.68
N ALA A 806 -4.76 -25.63 -38.86
CA ALA A 806 -3.73 -25.02 -39.69
C ALA A 806 -3.11 -23.79 -39.02
N SER A 807 -3.90 -22.89 -38.43
CA SER A 807 -3.37 -21.68 -37.80
C SER A 807 -2.49 -21.95 -36.57
N VAL A 808 -2.67 -23.08 -35.85
CA VAL A 808 -1.73 -23.53 -34.81
C VAL A 808 -0.56 -24.37 -35.32
N THR A 809 -0.47 -24.69 -36.62
CA THR A 809 0.64 -25.49 -37.16
C THR A 809 1.80 -24.57 -37.57
N PRO A 810 3.03 -24.73 -37.01
CA PRO A 810 4.13 -23.77 -37.22
C PRO A 810 4.48 -23.46 -38.68
N ALA A 811 4.42 -24.46 -39.56
CA ALA A 811 4.68 -24.29 -41.01
C ALA A 811 3.69 -23.37 -41.73
N PHE A 812 2.60 -22.94 -41.07
CA PHE A 812 1.59 -22.03 -41.62
C PHE A 812 1.48 -20.71 -40.84
N PHE A 813 2.41 -20.44 -39.91
CA PHE A 813 2.44 -19.16 -39.23
C PHE A 813 2.65 -18.01 -40.21
N TYR A 814 1.95 -16.90 -39.97
CA TYR A 814 1.89 -15.77 -40.89
C TYR A 814 1.45 -16.12 -42.32
N THR A 815 0.77 -17.25 -42.54
CA THR A 815 0.13 -17.56 -43.82
C THR A 815 -1.39 -17.46 -43.72
N ALA A 816 -2.05 -17.00 -44.77
CA ALA A 816 -3.48 -17.20 -44.92
C ALA A 816 -3.83 -17.78 -46.29
N ASN A 817 -4.95 -18.49 -46.35
CA ASN A 817 -5.48 -19.05 -47.59
C ASN A 817 -6.19 -17.92 -48.36
N THR A 818 -5.62 -17.50 -49.49
CA THR A 818 -6.26 -16.62 -50.47
C THR A 818 -6.92 -17.49 -51.56
N LYS A 819 -7.61 -16.85 -52.52
CA LYS A 819 -8.19 -17.55 -53.68
C LYS A 819 -7.11 -18.16 -54.58
N ASP A 820 -5.90 -17.58 -54.57
CA ASP A 820 -4.78 -17.93 -55.43
C ASP A 820 -3.78 -18.91 -54.75
N GLY A 821 -4.14 -19.44 -53.58
CA GLY A 821 -3.31 -20.34 -52.78
C GLY A 821 -2.96 -19.76 -51.40
N ARG A 822 -1.88 -20.23 -50.78
CA ARG A 822 -1.41 -19.66 -49.50
C ARG A 822 -0.45 -18.50 -49.76
N MET A 823 -0.76 -17.36 -49.15
CA MET A 823 0.08 -16.17 -49.18
C MET A 823 0.63 -15.93 -47.77
N GLN A 824 1.92 -15.58 -47.68
CA GLN A 824 2.56 -15.21 -46.41
C GLN A 824 2.41 -13.69 -46.20
N TYR A 825 1.87 -13.29 -45.05
CA TYR A 825 1.43 -11.94 -44.72
C TYR A 825 2.48 -11.09 -44.01
N ALA A 826 3.43 -11.70 -43.29
CA ALA A 826 4.56 -11.00 -42.71
C ALA A 826 5.48 -10.51 -43.84
N PRO A 827 5.42 -9.23 -44.24
CA PRO A 827 5.89 -8.81 -45.54
C PRO A 827 7.35 -8.38 -45.48
N LEU A 828 8.09 -8.54 -46.61
CA LEU A 828 9.32 -7.86 -47.09
C LEU A 828 10.45 -7.44 -46.12
N LYS A 829 10.13 -6.94 -44.93
CA LYS A 829 10.99 -6.51 -43.83
C LYS A 829 11.60 -7.67 -43.02
N TYR A 830 10.94 -8.84 -43.01
CA TYR A 830 11.41 -10.05 -42.31
C TYR A 830 11.36 -11.27 -43.25
N PRO A 831 12.19 -11.33 -44.31
CA PRO A 831 12.15 -12.39 -45.31
C PRO A 831 12.43 -13.79 -44.73
N ASP A 832 13.21 -13.87 -43.65
CA ASP A 832 13.59 -15.10 -42.97
C ASP A 832 12.67 -15.45 -41.77
N LEU A 833 11.58 -14.72 -41.51
CA LEU A 833 10.79 -14.83 -40.26
C LEU A 833 10.41 -16.26 -39.85
N GLN A 834 10.01 -17.12 -40.79
CA GLN A 834 9.68 -18.51 -40.48
C GLN A 834 10.90 -19.29 -39.98
N LYS A 835 12.04 -19.10 -40.65
CA LYS A 835 13.33 -19.67 -40.25
C LYS A 835 13.79 -19.10 -38.92
N ASP A 836 13.63 -17.80 -38.68
CA ASP A 836 13.96 -17.16 -37.39
C ASP A 836 13.11 -17.77 -36.26
N ILE A 837 11.81 -18.00 -36.49
CA ILE A 837 10.93 -18.70 -35.55
C ILE A 837 11.42 -20.14 -35.31
N ASP A 838 11.74 -20.88 -36.37
CA ASP A 838 12.20 -22.27 -36.27
C ASP A 838 13.57 -22.37 -35.56
N ASP A 839 14.50 -21.44 -35.82
CA ASP A 839 15.81 -21.33 -35.16
C ASP A 839 15.69 -20.95 -33.68
N VAL A 840 14.80 -20.00 -33.34
CA VAL A 840 14.49 -19.67 -31.93
C VAL A 840 13.79 -20.85 -31.24
N PHE A 841 12.87 -21.56 -31.91
CA PHE A 841 12.26 -22.78 -31.38
C PHE A 841 13.28 -23.91 -31.22
N ASN A 842 14.27 -24.04 -32.12
CA ASN A 842 15.33 -25.06 -32.04
C ASN A 842 16.24 -24.78 -30.84
N SER A 843 16.65 -23.51 -30.68
CA SER A 843 17.50 -23.08 -29.54
C SER A 843 16.77 -23.09 -28.19
N THR A 844 15.45 -22.93 -28.17
CA THR A 844 14.65 -22.91 -26.93
C THR A 844 14.13 -24.29 -26.52
N LEU A 845 13.66 -25.12 -27.46
CA LEU A 845 13.01 -26.40 -27.16
C LEU A 845 13.90 -27.63 -27.37
N GLY A 846 15.08 -27.44 -27.96
CA GLY A 846 15.96 -28.51 -28.43
C GLY A 846 15.52 -29.11 -29.77
N SER A 847 16.38 -29.96 -30.33
CA SER A 847 16.11 -30.75 -31.53
C SER A 847 15.25 -32.00 -31.23
N ASP A 848 14.93 -32.79 -32.27
CA ASP A 848 14.07 -33.97 -32.16
C ASP A 848 14.71 -35.12 -31.36
N GLY A 849 16.05 -35.17 -31.30
CA GLY A 849 16.80 -35.90 -30.28
C GLY A 849 16.97 -35.02 -29.05
N TYR A 850 16.42 -35.42 -27.90
CA TYR A 850 16.43 -34.56 -26.72
C TYR A 850 17.86 -34.33 -26.21
N THR A 851 18.29 -33.08 -26.29
CA THR A 851 19.45 -32.55 -25.56
C THR A 851 18.94 -31.34 -24.79
N PRO A 852 19.04 -31.26 -23.46
CA PRO A 852 18.50 -30.12 -22.71
C PRO A 852 19.21 -28.81 -23.11
N ALA A 853 18.53 -27.97 -23.88
CA ALA A 853 19.01 -26.64 -24.26
C ALA A 853 18.81 -25.58 -23.16
N ILE A 854 18.13 -25.96 -22.07
CA ILE A 854 17.66 -25.06 -21.02
C ILE A 854 18.15 -25.55 -19.67
N LYS A 855 18.73 -24.61 -18.91
CA LYS A 855 19.21 -24.87 -17.55
C LYS A 855 18.05 -24.80 -16.57
N HIS A 856 17.77 -25.92 -15.92
CA HIS A 856 16.81 -25.96 -14.82
C HIS A 856 17.43 -25.30 -13.58
N THR A 857 16.71 -24.36 -12.96
CA THR A 857 17.17 -23.56 -11.82
C THR A 857 16.61 -24.04 -10.47
N TYR A 858 15.94 -25.20 -10.46
CA TYR A 858 15.31 -25.78 -9.28
C TYR A 858 15.23 -27.30 -9.39
N ASN A 859 15.26 -27.98 -8.25
CA ASN A 859 15.10 -29.43 -8.18
C ASN A 859 13.62 -29.85 -8.35
N LEU A 860 13.27 -30.37 -9.52
CA LEU A 860 12.13 -31.28 -9.65
C LEU A 860 12.48 -32.57 -8.88
N GLY A 861 11.75 -32.86 -7.80
CA GLY A 861 12.09 -33.88 -6.78
C GLY A 861 12.13 -35.36 -7.25
N SER A 862 12.14 -35.60 -8.56
CA SER A 862 12.25 -36.90 -9.23
C SER A 862 13.47 -37.00 -10.16
N TYR A 863 14.16 -35.89 -10.48
CA TYR A 863 15.25 -35.86 -11.48
C TYR A 863 16.56 -36.43 -10.92
N LYS A 864 16.60 -37.74 -10.73
CA LYS A 864 17.85 -38.47 -10.47
C LYS A 864 18.67 -38.52 -11.76
N ASP A 865 19.98 -38.30 -11.62
CA ASP A 865 21.02 -38.43 -12.67
C ASP A 865 21.11 -39.85 -13.22
N SER A 866 20.06 -40.26 -13.92
CA SER A 866 19.97 -41.49 -14.67
C SER A 866 20.75 -41.24 -15.96
N PRO A 867 21.78 -42.04 -16.32
CA PRO A 867 22.51 -41.83 -17.57
C PRO A 867 21.53 -41.94 -18.75
N GLN A 868 21.20 -40.79 -19.35
CA GLN A 868 20.23 -40.71 -20.41
C GLN A 868 20.81 -41.34 -21.67
N ASN A 869 20.41 -42.58 -21.94
CA ASN A 869 20.35 -43.05 -23.32
C ASN A 869 19.55 -42.04 -24.13
N LEU A 870 20.07 -41.64 -25.30
CA LEU A 870 19.47 -40.68 -26.24
C LEU A 870 18.14 -41.20 -26.82
N ALA A 871 17.11 -41.22 -25.97
CA ALA A 871 15.77 -41.65 -26.32
C ALA A 871 15.03 -40.56 -27.10
N SER A 872 14.08 -40.99 -27.93
CA SER A 872 13.08 -40.10 -28.51
C SER A 872 12.29 -39.38 -27.41
N ARG A 873 11.96 -38.09 -27.65
CA ARG A 873 11.15 -37.27 -26.73
C ARG A 873 9.89 -37.99 -26.26
N GLN A 874 9.56 -37.83 -24.97
CA GLN A 874 8.36 -38.41 -24.35
C GLN A 874 7.14 -37.49 -24.47
N THR A 875 7.36 -36.20 -24.71
CA THR A 875 6.36 -35.18 -25.01
C THR A 875 6.59 -34.57 -26.39
N PRO A 876 5.51 -34.23 -27.13
CA PRO A 876 5.61 -33.44 -28.35
C PRO A 876 6.34 -32.13 -28.07
N ARG A 877 7.32 -31.78 -28.92
CA ARG A 877 8.03 -30.49 -28.84
C ARG A 877 7.08 -29.28 -28.90
N TYR A 878 6.00 -29.46 -29.65
CA TYR A 878 4.96 -28.46 -29.89
C TYR A 878 3.59 -29.15 -29.72
N LEU A 879 2.62 -28.47 -29.13
CA LEU A 879 1.24 -28.97 -28.95
C LEU A 879 0.24 -28.03 -29.65
N ARG A 880 -0.62 -28.60 -30.48
CA ARG A 880 -1.64 -27.91 -31.29
C ARG A 880 -3.01 -27.98 -30.62
N ILE A 881 -3.35 -26.97 -29.82
CA ILE A 881 -4.58 -26.99 -29.03
C ILE A 881 -5.68 -26.13 -29.67
N ILE A 882 -6.89 -26.71 -29.80
CA ILE A 882 -8.09 -25.96 -30.14
C ILE A 882 -8.92 -25.76 -28.87
N ALA A 883 -9.11 -24.51 -28.44
CA ALA A 883 -10.05 -24.16 -27.39
C ALA A 883 -11.40 -23.82 -28.04
N THR A 884 -12.45 -24.58 -27.69
CA THR A 884 -13.79 -24.39 -28.26
C THR A 884 -14.89 -24.75 -27.27
N SER A 885 -16.09 -24.21 -27.51
CA SER A 885 -17.33 -24.55 -26.81
C SER A 885 -18.04 -25.80 -27.37
N ASP A 886 -17.58 -26.31 -28.51
CA ASP A 886 -18.10 -27.50 -29.18
C ASP A 886 -17.47 -28.78 -28.62
N ASP A 887 -18.12 -29.35 -27.60
CA ASP A 887 -17.69 -30.58 -26.90
C ASP A 887 -17.66 -31.83 -27.83
N ASP A 888 -18.43 -31.86 -28.93
CA ASP A 888 -18.54 -33.02 -29.82
C ASP A 888 -17.27 -33.26 -30.67
N GLN A 889 -16.45 -32.23 -30.87
CA GLN A 889 -15.19 -32.33 -31.62
C GLN A 889 -14.18 -33.28 -30.94
N GLY A 890 -14.28 -33.47 -29.62
CA GLY A 890 -13.48 -34.45 -28.88
C GLY A 890 -13.67 -35.90 -29.36
N LEU A 891 -14.79 -36.19 -30.04
CA LEU A 891 -15.04 -37.48 -30.70
C LEU A 891 -14.38 -37.57 -32.08
N ARG A 892 -14.27 -36.46 -32.82
CA ARG A 892 -13.57 -36.42 -34.12
C ARG A 892 -12.07 -36.63 -33.97
N LEU A 893 -11.47 -36.05 -32.92
CA LEU A 893 -10.05 -36.23 -32.58
C LEU A 893 -9.71 -37.71 -32.27
N LYS A 894 -10.62 -38.45 -31.62
CA LYS A 894 -10.46 -39.91 -31.41
C LYS A 894 -10.46 -40.73 -32.70
N ALA A 895 -11.01 -40.22 -33.80
CA ALA A 895 -10.92 -40.83 -35.12
C ALA A 895 -9.59 -40.51 -35.83
N GLN A 896 -8.99 -39.34 -35.57
CA GLN A 896 -7.68 -38.93 -36.09
C GLN A 896 -6.55 -39.52 -35.22
N LYS A 897 -6.23 -40.80 -35.46
CA LYS A 897 -5.39 -41.62 -34.57
C LYS A 897 -3.91 -41.22 -34.39
N LYS A 898 -3.40 -40.12 -34.95
CA LYS A 898 -1.97 -39.73 -34.82
C LYS A 898 -1.77 -38.21 -34.85
N GLY A 899 -1.21 -37.64 -33.78
CA GLY A 899 -0.76 -36.26 -33.75
C GLY A 899 -0.38 -35.73 -32.36
N ASP A 900 0.09 -34.49 -32.39
CA ASP A 900 0.42 -33.55 -31.32
C ASP A 900 -0.75 -32.58 -31.03
N ASP A 901 -1.95 -32.88 -31.53
CA ASP A 901 -3.14 -32.04 -31.46
C ASP A 901 -4.14 -32.48 -30.37
N GLY A 902 -4.87 -31.50 -29.83
CA GLY A 902 -5.86 -31.73 -28.78
C GLY A 902 -6.89 -30.60 -28.65
N ILE A 903 -7.94 -30.84 -27.86
CA ILE A 903 -8.98 -29.83 -27.54
C ILE A 903 -8.92 -29.48 -26.06
N LEU A 904 -8.97 -28.19 -25.71
CA LEU A 904 -9.21 -27.78 -24.32
C LEU A 904 -10.60 -28.23 -23.88
N ARG A 905 -10.69 -29.04 -22.82
CA ARG A 905 -11.98 -29.54 -22.35
C ARG A 905 -12.84 -28.39 -21.83
N TRP A 906 -13.95 -28.09 -22.52
CA TRP A 906 -14.83 -26.94 -22.25
C TRP A 906 -15.38 -26.90 -20.81
N HIS A 907 -15.51 -28.07 -20.14
CA HIS A 907 -15.93 -28.10 -18.73
C HIS A 907 -15.01 -27.32 -17.79
N HIS A 908 -13.71 -27.19 -18.07
CA HIS A 908 -12.80 -26.35 -17.28
C HIS A 908 -13.08 -24.86 -17.46
N VAL A 909 -13.49 -24.44 -18.67
CA VAL A 909 -13.93 -23.06 -18.93
C VAL A 909 -15.29 -22.79 -18.28
N LYS A 910 -16.22 -23.75 -18.38
CA LYS A 910 -17.52 -23.70 -17.68
C LYS A 910 -17.36 -23.57 -16.16
N GLU A 911 -16.47 -24.39 -15.56
CA GLU A 911 -16.13 -24.33 -14.13
C GLU A 911 -15.55 -22.96 -13.74
N TYR A 912 -14.61 -22.45 -14.53
CA TYR A 912 -13.88 -21.21 -14.24
C TYR A 912 -14.72 -19.93 -14.42
N VAL A 913 -15.57 -19.88 -15.45
CA VAL A 913 -16.45 -18.74 -15.78
C VAL A 913 -17.79 -18.81 -15.02
N GLY A 914 -18.12 -19.97 -14.44
CA GLY A 914 -19.30 -20.16 -13.60
C GLY A 914 -20.62 -20.06 -14.37
N SER A 915 -21.65 -19.50 -13.73
CA SER A 915 -22.99 -19.34 -14.32
C SER A 915 -23.00 -18.54 -15.62
N THR A 916 -22.05 -17.62 -15.81
CA THR A 916 -21.91 -16.85 -17.06
C THR A 916 -21.55 -17.73 -18.26
N ALA A 917 -20.98 -18.92 -18.08
CA ALA A 917 -20.74 -19.85 -19.19
C ALA A 917 -22.04 -20.31 -19.85
N ALA A 918 -23.13 -20.46 -19.08
CA ALA A 918 -24.45 -20.74 -19.62
C ALA A 918 -25.04 -19.52 -20.35
N VAL A 919 -24.78 -18.30 -19.87
CA VAL A 919 -25.15 -17.06 -20.58
C VAL A 919 -24.43 -17.00 -21.92
N VAL A 920 -23.10 -17.15 -21.95
CA VAL A 920 -22.29 -17.19 -23.19
C VAL A 920 -22.83 -18.22 -24.18
N HIS A 921 -23.15 -19.43 -23.72
CA HIS A 921 -23.71 -20.49 -24.57
C HIS A 921 -25.13 -20.14 -25.08
N ASN A 922 -25.94 -19.44 -24.30
CA ASN A 922 -27.26 -18.98 -24.73
C ASN A 922 -27.17 -17.79 -25.70
N THR A 923 -26.21 -16.88 -25.49
CA THR A 923 -25.92 -15.75 -26.38
C THR A 923 -25.38 -16.24 -27.73
N LEU A 924 -24.51 -17.25 -27.73
CA LEU A 924 -24.08 -17.90 -28.96
C LEU A 924 -25.26 -18.58 -29.68
N ARG A 925 -26.27 -19.11 -28.97
CA ARG A 925 -27.53 -19.63 -29.55
C ARG A 925 -28.54 -18.55 -29.97
N SER A 926 -28.34 -17.28 -29.62
CA SER A 926 -29.24 -16.18 -30.01
C SER A 926 -28.64 -15.26 -31.07
N ILE A 927 -27.32 -15.30 -31.25
CA ILE A 927 -26.58 -14.55 -32.29
C ILE A 927 -26.37 -15.39 -33.56
N LEU A 928 -26.33 -16.72 -33.43
CA LEU A 928 -26.20 -17.70 -34.51
C LEU A 928 -27.53 -18.44 -34.74
#